data_AF-A0A1H1AIW7-F1
#
_entry.id   AF-A0A1H1AIW7-F1
#
_cell.length_a   1.000
_cell.length_b   1.000
_cell.length_c   1.000
_cell.angle_alpha   90.00
_cell.angle_beta   90.00
_cell.angle_gamma   90.00
#
_symmetry.space_group_name_H-M   'P 1'
#
loop_
_entity.id
_entity.type
_entity.pdbx_description
1 polymer ?
#
loop_
_entity_poly.entity_id
_entity_poly.type
_entity_poly.pdbx_seq_one_letter_code
_entity_poly.pdbx_strand_id
1 'polypeptide(L)'
;MSDAPLAEAEDQTQEERLLARLNGLIQYQDDLLDRVRRNRFSPYCHIPDLFKLDPEATRPYSVPSTFISEQVGGNVSVTNASGGFLANEPLDLMLGSFLPGGYKRRWEFEVWTGNFEPSSRPGFADIKPGLRIRTSESLDQILPDTDEEQYTPYRHDPETVDVYIPNQFIVWNPSVGENGEVTHYYWDESHGIVRNRNPDDVSDDVLRKLHSDPTSQFLWFKHLLDRGTVRNDHSLDDQTNGLFHSATFSDDAVFLKTYYATLLTLYGDDRTFSEVIRYRHEDDDKTAFVGSREESQVVLFDLDKPFLADLVDQTLTEDTPLYRDLQLSLLYRLLWDRLFFQEDALSHAFSVTPFFSALVATDYTLATTSSMPDSIFDASLETIQDLLPSLLPRPDARLGLLDYDETQLEQYAALCDDYSSTLTAILEECSDPSRIETFAQHVLVHSLKHAVASWAAEYSAGGSEFEAWYDVNFQEHDDDQIELGIYDSIQGGAGVSKEIFDDIQSIDDDTLLTGIGSQGCCHIGATEETLLTVLQEHSGEYLFDLIEMTEPTTTTQNSDLHAAYDTLGTDYRHTDFEDVQPLVRRQLASVAETQELARFYATVADEYDAVRDRLGRTPRAVDVVFALEDRTFFDTRVRQTYERFANRRSQRRDISELAERVEEITKQCVHACPDCLKRHSCTHQYRYQEQMLDRRLLTRSIAALEEETE
;
A
#
# COMPACT_ATOMS: atom_id res chain seq x y z
N MET A 1 -27.01 -31.44 38.07
CA MET A 1 -28.12 -31.10 38.98
C MET A 1 -27.71 -29.82 39.71
N SER A 2 -28.25 -28.64 39.44
CA SER A 2 -29.46 -28.23 38.71
C SER A 2 -29.14 -27.14 37.70
N ASP A 3 -29.65 -27.30 36.48
CA ASP A 3 -29.94 -26.20 35.58
C ASP A 3 -30.99 -25.29 36.20
N ALA A 4 -30.66 -24.02 36.36
CA ALA A 4 -31.63 -22.95 36.47
C ALA A 4 -31.07 -21.74 35.70
N PRO A 5 -31.76 -21.28 34.64
CA PRO A 5 -31.41 -20.03 34.00
C PRO A 5 -31.74 -18.88 34.95
N LEU A 6 -30.81 -17.93 35.11
CA LEU A 6 -31.07 -16.64 35.75
C LEU A 6 -32.02 -15.84 34.84
N ALA A 7 -33.31 -16.12 34.94
CA ALA A 7 -34.37 -15.27 34.45
C ALA A 7 -34.82 -14.36 35.61
N GLU A 8 -34.60 -13.05 35.48
CA GLU A 8 -35.49 -11.97 35.92
C GLU A 8 -34.85 -10.61 35.53
N ALA A 9 -34.94 -10.27 34.25
CA ALA A 9 -34.62 -8.94 33.71
C ALA A 9 -35.89 -8.06 33.51
N GLU A 10 -37.00 -8.42 34.13
CA GLU A 10 -38.31 -7.76 33.95
C GLU A 10 -38.90 -7.31 35.29
N ASP A 11 -38.25 -6.37 36.00
CA ASP A 11 -38.98 -5.36 36.81
C ASP A 11 -38.08 -4.26 37.42
N GLN A 12 -36.93 -3.92 36.82
CA GLN A 12 -36.21 -2.74 37.27
C GLN A 12 -36.86 -1.49 36.69
N THR A 13 -37.27 -0.58 37.58
CA THR A 13 -37.71 0.75 37.18
C THR A 13 -36.56 1.46 36.45
N GLN A 14 -36.90 2.39 35.55
CA GLN A 14 -35.89 3.20 34.84
C GLN A 14 -34.90 3.88 35.82
N GLU A 15 -35.38 4.23 37.01
CA GLU A 15 -34.59 4.84 38.07
C GLU A 15 -33.59 3.87 38.72
N GLU A 16 -33.99 2.61 38.95
CA GLU A 16 -33.09 1.56 39.48
C GLU A 16 -32.01 1.18 38.47
N ARG A 17 -32.35 1.11 37.18
CA ARG A 17 -31.36 0.92 36.11
C ARG A 17 -30.35 2.06 36.05
N LEU A 18 -30.84 3.31 36.10
CA LEU A 18 -29.97 4.48 36.11
C LEU A 18 -29.04 4.50 37.33
N LEU A 19 -29.55 4.14 38.51
CA LEU A 19 -28.76 4.03 39.74
C LEU A 19 -27.70 2.94 39.64
N ALA A 20 -28.03 1.77 39.07
CA ALA A 20 -27.07 0.68 38.89
C ALA A 20 -25.95 1.07 37.92
N ARG A 21 -26.29 1.74 36.82
CA ARG A 21 -25.31 2.30 35.86
C ARG A 21 -24.43 3.38 36.50
N LEU A 22 -25.01 4.26 37.31
CA LEU A 22 -24.25 5.29 38.05
C LEU A 22 -23.28 4.65 39.04
N ASN A 23 -23.69 3.59 39.73
CA ASN A 23 -22.83 2.87 40.65
C ASN A 23 -21.67 2.15 39.94
N GLY A 24 -21.93 1.55 38.76
CA GLY A 24 -20.87 0.97 37.92
C GLY A 24 -19.86 2.02 37.44
N LEU A 25 -20.34 3.20 37.01
CA LEU A 25 -19.48 4.34 36.65
C LEU A 25 -18.66 4.88 37.83
N ILE A 26 -19.27 4.97 39.03
CA ILE A 26 -18.59 5.39 40.26
C ILE A 26 -17.50 4.38 40.63
N GLN A 27 -17.81 3.08 40.59
CA GLN A 27 -16.85 2.03 40.88
C GLN A 27 -15.69 2.04 39.88
N TYR A 28 -16.00 2.18 38.59
CA TYR A 28 -14.99 2.32 37.55
C TYR A 28 -14.10 3.54 37.79
N GLN A 29 -14.68 4.70 38.10
CA GLN A 29 -13.96 5.93 38.40
C GLN A 29 -13.09 5.78 39.66
N ASP A 30 -13.59 5.14 40.71
CA ASP A 30 -12.83 4.88 41.94
C ASP A 30 -11.64 3.95 41.68
N ASP A 31 -11.83 2.89 40.88
CA ASP A 31 -10.75 2.00 40.44
C ASP A 31 -9.72 2.73 39.58
N LEU A 32 -10.18 3.60 38.67
CA LEU A 32 -9.35 4.50 37.87
C LEU A 32 -8.51 5.44 38.76
N LEU A 33 -9.15 6.07 39.75
CA LEU A 33 -8.52 7.01 40.68
C LEU A 33 -7.52 6.31 41.60
N ASP A 34 -7.80 5.07 42.01
CA ASP A 34 -6.86 4.27 42.78
C ASP A 34 -5.65 3.83 41.95
N ARG A 35 -5.84 3.54 40.64
CA ARG A 35 -4.73 3.33 39.69
C ARG A 35 -3.88 4.60 39.52
N VAL A 36 -4.50 5.77 39.38
CA VAL A 36 -3.83 7.09 39.32
C VAL A 36 -3.08 7.43 40.60
N ARG A 37 -3.56 7.00 41.77
CA ARG A 37 -2.88 7.21 43.05
C ARG A 37 -1.64 6.33 43.21
N ARG A 38 -1.60 5.18 42.54
CA ARG A 38 -0.51 4.20 42.64
C ARG A 38 0.54 4.35 41.54
N ASN A 39 0.16 4.85 40.35
CA ASN A 39 1.05 5.10 39.21
C ASN A 39 0.99 6.58 38.77
N ARG A 40 2.12 7.16 38.34
CA ARG A 40 2.26 8.58 37.93
C ARG A 40 1.52 8.98 36.63
N PHE A 41 0.71 8.10 36.04
CA PHE A 41 0.11 8.30 34.71
C PHE A 41 -1.35 8.78 34.75
N SER A 42 -1.75 9.46 33.67
CA SER A 42 -3.14 9.85 33.41
C SER A 42 -4.03 8.61 33.31
N PRO A 43 -5.25 8.63 33.86
CA PRO A 43 -6.13 7.47 33.83
C PRO A 43 -6.60 7.17 32.39
N TYR A 44 -6.28 5.98 31.90
CA TYR A 44 -6.83 5.45 30.65
C TYR A 44 -8.22 4.85 30.87
N CYS A 45 -9.14 5.07 29.92
CA CYS A 45 -10.48 4.50 29.96
C CYS A 45 -10.55 3.22 29.10
N HIS A 46 -10.42 2.03 29.69
CA HIS A 46 -10.76 0.78 29.01
C HIS A 46 -12.28 0.65 28.92
N ILE A 47 -12.81 0.96 27.75
CA ILE A 47 -14.24 0.96 27.47
C ILE A 47 -14.89 -0.41 27.77
N PRO A 48 -14.29 -1.56 27.42
CA PRO A 48 -14.80 -2.88 27.83
C PRO A 48 -14.85 -3.11 29.34
N ASP A 49 -13.90 -2.58 30.14
CA ASP A 49 -13.97 -2.68 31.60
C ASP A 49 -15.11 -1.85 32.17
N LEU A 50 -15.37 -0.68 31.58
CA LEU A 50 -16.55 0.12 31.92
C LEU A 50 -17.85 -0.64 31.60
N PHE A 51 -17.91 -1.33 30.46
CA PHE A 51 -19.08 -2.14 30.10
C PHE A 51 -19.24 -3.40 30.95
N LYS A 52 -18.17 -4.01 31.45
CA LYS A 52 -18.24 -5.10 32.44
C LYS A 52 -18.90 -4.66 33.76
N LEU A 53 -18.81 -3.37 34.08
CA LEU A 53 -19.39 -2.77 35.28
C LEU A 53 -20.79 -2.18 35.03
N ASP A 54 -21.23 -2.04 33.78
CA ASP A 54 -22.59 -1.62 33.42
C ASP A 54 -23.52 -2.86 33.34
N PRO A 55 -24.45 -3.04 34.30
CA PRO A 55 -25.31 -4.22 34.36
C PRO A 55 -26.33 -4.32 33.21
N GLU A 56 -26.47 -3.28 32.39
CA GLU A 56 -27.38 -3.24 31.24
C GLU A 56 -26.61 -3.25 29.89
N ALA A 57 -25.27 -3.29 29.93
CA ALA A 57 -24.46 -3.37 28.71
C ALA A 57 -24.58 -4.76 28.08
N THR A 58 -25.14 -4.80 26.87
CA THR A 58 -25.26 -6.00 26.04
C THR A 58 -24.40 -5.82 24.79
N ARG A 59 -23.65 -6.86 24.40
CA ARG A 59 -22.86 -6.82 23.16
C ARG A 59 -23.79 -6.76 21.94
N PRO A 60 -23.48 -5.98 20.89
CA PRO A 60 -22.27 -5.15 20.74
C PRO A 60 -22.36 -3.83 21.51
N TYR A 61 -21.22 -3.40 22.06
CA TYR A 61 -21.17 -2.17 22.83
C TYR A 61 -21.13 -0.93 21.93
N SER A 62 -21.82 0.14 22.31
CA SER A 62 -21.79 1.42 21.59
C SER A 62 -21.33 2.54 22.52
N VAL A 63 -20.27 3.23 22.11
CA VAL A 63 -19.69 4.36 22.85
C VAL A 63 -20.15 5.65 22.15
N PRO A 64 -20.69 6.64 22.89
CA PRO A 64 -20.99 7.93 22.30
C PRO A 64 -19.71 8.60 21.78
N SER A 65 -19.76 9.15 20.57
CA SER A 65 -18.65 9.90 19.93
C SER A 65 -18.17 11.14 20.72
N THR A 66 -18.82 11.47 21.83
CA THR A 66 -18.47 12.56 22.74
C THR A 66 -17.48 12.16 23.85
N PHE A 67 -17.14 10.87 23.97
CA PHE A 67 -16.03 10.40 24.80
C PHE A 67 -14.74 10.56 23.98
N ILE A 68 -14.20 11.79 23.92
CA ILE A 68 -13.12 12.13 22.99
C ILE A 68 -11.84 11.42 23.41
N SER A 69 -11.57 10.26 22.80
CA SER A 69 -10.25 9.67 22.74
C SER A 69 -9.32 10.63 21.98
N GLU A 70 -8.13 10.89 22.53
CA GLU A 70 -7.10 11.59 21.78
C GLU A 70 -6.50 10.60 20.78
N GLN A 71 -6.39 10.99 19.51
CA GLN A 71 -5.67 10.19 18.53
C GLN A 71 -4.21 10.05 18.97
N VAL A 72 -3.57 8.94 18.57
CA VAL A 72 -2.13 8.78 18.74
C VAL A 72 -1.37 10.01 18.22
N GLY A 73 -0.35 10.44 18.96
CA GLY A 73 0.37 11.69 18.69
C GLY A 73 -0.18 12.91 19.43
N GLY A 74 -1.39 12.82 19.98
CA GLY A 74 -2.03 13.89 20.74
C GLY A 74 -2.54 15.04 19.87
N ASN A 75 -2.86 16.16 20.51
CA ASN A 75 -3.42 17.34 19.84
C ASN A 75 -2.42 18.50 19.78
N VAL A 76 -2.60 19.35 18.76
CA VAL A 76 -1.77 20.52 18.51
C VAL A 76 -2.63 21.78 18.34
N SER A 77 -2.16 22.89 18.90
CA SER A 77 -2.83 24.19 18.70
C SER A 77 -2.59 24.70 17.28
N VAL A 78 -3.65 25.07 16.59
CA VAL A 78 -3.58 25.63 15.24
C VAL A 78 -3.89 27.12 15.28
N THR A 79 -2.99 27.92 14.73
CA THR A 79 -3.10 29.38 14.69
C THR A 79 -2.94 29.93 13.28
N ASN A 80 -3.68 31.00 12.98
CA ASN A 80 -3.47 31.75 11.75
C ASN A 80 -2.15 32.53 11.82
N ALA A 81 -1.39 32.59 10.73
CA ALA A 81 -0.18 33.39 10.57
C ALA A 81 -0.43 34.88 10.85
N SER A 82 -1.63 35.41 10.57
CA SER A 82 -2.02 36.78 10.96
C SER A 82 -2.31 36.95 12.46
N GLY A 83 -2.21 35.87 13.24
CA GLY A 83 -2.64 35.77 14.61
C GLY A 83 -4.08 35.28 14.75
N GLY A 84 -4.37 34.65 15.88
CA GLY A 84 -5.68 34.08 16.20
C GLY A 84 -5.66 32.56 16.29
N PHE A 85 -6.31 32.04 17.33
CA PHE A 85 -6.53 30.60 17.50
C PHE A 85 -7.65 30.16 16.55
N LEU A 86 -7.38 29.12 15.77
CA LEU A 86 -8.36 28.53 14.86
C LEU A 86 -9.02 27.31 15.51
N ALA A 87 -8.21 26.34 15.93
CA ALA A 87 -8.68 25.08 16.47
C ALA A 87 -7.58 24.35 17.27
N ASN A 88 -8.00 23.30 17.98
CA ASN A 88 -7.12 22.26 18.49
C ASN A 88 -7.43 21.01 17.67
N GLU A 89 -6.43 20.45 16.98
CA GLU A 89 -6.59 19.36 16.02
C GLU A 89 -5.60 18.23 16.35
N PRO A 90 -5.88 16.98 15.98
CA PRO A 90 -4.91 15.89 16.10
C PRO A 90 -3.60 16.25 15.38
N LEU A 91 -2.46 16.03 16.05
CA LEU A 91 -1.14 16.35 15.50
C LEU A 91 -0.88 15.58 14.20
N ASP A 92 -1.19 14.29 14.19
CA ASP A 92 -1.05 13.42 13.03
C ASP A 92 -1.85 13.90 11.81
N LEU A 93 -3.07 14.39 12.05
CA LEU A 93 -3.88 14.99 11.00
C LEU A 93 -3.20 16.25 10.43
N MET A 94 -2.62 17.08 11.29
CA MET A 94 -1.91 18.30 10.87
C MET A 94 -0.65 17.97 10.09
N LEU A 95 0.15 17.02 10.55
CA LEU A 95 1.37 16.56 9.87
C LEU A 95 1.03 15.93 8.51
N GLY A 96 0.01 15.06 8.45
CA GLY A 96 -0.43 14.43 7.21
C GLY A 96 -1.22 15.33 6.25
N SER A 97 -1.25 16.65 6.48
CA SER A 97 -2.05 17.59 5.67
C SER A 97 -1.41 18.95 5.41
N PHE A 98 -0.60 19.45 6.34
CA PHE A 98 -0.14 20.85 6.36
C PHE A 98 1.38 20.95 6.60
N LEU A 99 2.15 19.93 6.24
CA LEU A 99 3.61 20.07 6.09
C LEU A 99 3.98 20.86 4.82
N PRO A 100 5.24 21.28 4.63
CA PRO A 100 5.62 22.12 3.49
C PRO A 100 5.12 21.63 2.13
N GLY A 101 4.40 22.50 1.40
CA GLY A 101 3.75 22.14 0.13
C GLY A 101 2.36 21.50 0.26
N GLY A 102 1.86 21.32 1.49
CA GLY A 102 0.52 20.78 1.78
C GLY A 102 -0.61 21.79 1.62
N TYR A 103 -1.67 21.43 0.91
CA TYR A 103 -2.89 22.22 0.77
C TYR A 103 -4.12 21.40 1.14
N LYS A 104 -4.99 21.93 2.00
CA LYS A 104 -6.22 21.22 2.39
C LYS A 104 -7.37 22.18 2.62
N ARG A 105 -8.56 21.77 2.17
CA ARG A 105 -9.81 22.44 2.53
C ARG A 105 -10.15 22.15 3.99
N ARG A 106 -10.17 23.18 4.82
CA ARG A 106 -10.39 23.12 6.27
C ARG A 106 -10.91 24.48 6.73
N TRP A 107 -11.64 24.55 7.85
CA TRP A 107 -12.23 25.77 8.43
C TRP A 107 -13.00 26.63 7.41
N GLU A 108 -14.34 26.61 7.50
CA GLU A 108 -15.21 27.36 6.57
C GLU A 108 -15.09 26.87 5.10
N PHE A 109 -14.57 25.65 4.88
CA PHE A 109 -14.33 25.04 3.57
C PHE A 109 -13.35 25.82 2.66
N GLU A 110 -12.53 26.69 3.27
CA GLU A 110 -11.49 27.44 2.58
C GLU A 110 -10.21 26.60 2.43
N VAL A 111 -9.33 26.95 1.49
CA VAL A 111 -8.04 26.26 1.37
C VAL A 111 -7.05 26.88 2.34
N TRP A 112 -6.37 26.04 3.11
CA TRP A 112 -5.31 26.42 4.03
C TRP A 112 -4.03 25.66 3.71
N THR A 113 -2.89 26.27 4.06
CA THR A 113 -1.57 25.65 3.98
C THR A 113 -0.74 26.04 5.20
N GLY A 114 0.29 25.26 5.51
CA GLY A 114 1.24 25.64 6.56
C GLY A 114 2.06 26.87 6.16
N ASN A 115 2.42 27.68 7.15
CA ASN A 115 3.21 28.88 6.93
C ASN A 115 4.69 28.53 6.81
N PHE A 116 5.13 28.10 5.63
CA PHE A 116 6.52 27.74 5.38
C PHE A 116 7.14 28.67 4.33
N GLU A 117 8.43 28.90 4.47
CA GLU A 117 9.21 29.70 3.53
C GLU A 117 10.21 28.79 2.79
N PRO A 118 10.59 29.12 1.55
CA PRO A 118 11.71 28.44 0.89
C PRO A 118 12.96 28.52 1.75
N SER A 119 13.68 27.41 1.87
CA SER A 119 15.00 27.43 2.50
C SER A 119 16.01 28.13 1.59
N SER A 120 17.08 28.66 2.20
CA SER A 120 18.29 29.09 1.52
C SER A 120 18.98 27.96 0.73
N ARG A 121 18.71 26.69 1.06
CA ARG A 121 19.17 25.52 0.30
C ARG A 121 18.11 25.09 -0.72
N PRO A 122 18.44 24.99 -2.02
CA PRO A 122 17.51 24.50 -3.04
C PRO A 122 16.95 23.11 -2.72
N GLY A 123 15.65 22.90 -2.98
CA GLY A 123 14.94 21.64 -2.71
C GLY A 123 14.55 21.43 -1.23
N PHE A 124 14.68 22.46 -0.39
CA PHE A 124 14.27 22.44 1.01
C PHE A 124 13.30 23.58 1.35
N ALA A 125 12.38 23.31 2.28
CA ALA A 125 11.54 24.31 2.93
C ALA A 125 11.95 24.49 4.40
N ASP A 126 11.97 25.73 4.88
CA ASP A 126 12.20 26.03 6.29
C ASP A 126 10.92 25.77 7.10
N ILE A 127 11.01 24.90 8.11
CA ILE A 127 9.89 24.54 8.98
C ILE A 127 9.62 25.56 10.08
N LYS A 128 10.60 26.42 10.39
CA LYS A 128 10.55 27.36 11.51
C LYS A 128 9.37 28.35 11.48
N PRO A 129 8.97 28.92 10.34
CA PRO A 129 7.86 29.87 10.31
C PRO A 129 6.50 29.18 10.58
N GLY A 130 6.41 27.87 10.31
CA GLY A 130 5.18 27.09 10.33
C GLY A 130 4.97 26.32 11.63
N LEU A 131 6.04 26.06 12.39
CA LEU A 131 5.98 25.23 13.58
C LEU A 131 6.50 25.98 14.82
N ARG A 132 5.93 25.66 15.97
CA ARG A 132 6.61 25.85 17.26
C ARG A 132 6.96 24.49 17.80
N ILE A 133 8.26 24.30 18.03
CA ILE A 133 8.82 23.01 18.42
C ILE A 133 8.68 22.82 19.92
N ARG A 134 8.14 21.67 20.32
CA ARG A 134 8.07 21.22 21.71
C ARG A 134 9.42 20.66 22.15
N THR A 135 9.96 19.76 21.34
CA THR A 135 11.22 19.07 21.56
C THR A 135 11.83 18.70 20.21
N SER A 136 13.15 18.59 20.17
CA SER A 136 13.89 18.02 19.05
C SER A 136 14.94 17.04 19.57
N GLU A 137 15.21 16.00 18.79
CA GLU A 137 16.20 14.98 19.09
C GLU A 137 16.96 14.63 17.81
N SER A 138 18.25 14.34 17.95
CA SER A 138 19.08 13.98 16.81
C SER A 138 18.78 12.55 16.37
N LEU A 139 18.82 12.27 15.07
CA LEU A 139 18.44 10.97 14.52
C LEU A 139 19.39 9.86 14.97
N ASP A 140 20.68 10.15 15.15
CA ASP A 140 21.69 9.23 15.72
C ASP A 140 21.34 8.74 17.14
N GLN A 141 20.57 9.53 17.92
CA GLN A 141 20.10 9.12 19.24
C GLN A 141 18.90 8.20 19.18
N ILE A 142 18.13 8.27 18.10
CA ILE A 142 16.94 7.45 17.85
C ILE A 142 17.35 6.14 17.16
N LEU A 143 18.31 6.21 16.24
CA LEU A 143 18.85 5.10 15.45
C LEU A 143 20.32 4.89 15.78
N PRO A 144 20.64 4.41 16.99
CA PRO A 144 22.03 4.18 17.38
C PRO A 144 22.69 3.16 16.45
N ASP A 145 23.98 3.34 16.19
CA ASP A 145 24.83 2.39 15.47
C ASP A 145 24.52 2.21 13.96
N THR A 146 23.92 3.22 13.32
CA THR A 146 23.74 3.26 11.85
C THR A 146 24.60 4.35 11.22
N ASP A 147 25.36 4.00 10.17
CA ASP A 147 26.18 4.98 9.42
C ASP A 147 25.32 5.82 8.45
N GLU A 148 24.21 5.27 7.95
CA GLU A 148 23.22 5.93 7.09
C GLU A 148 21.80 5.48 7.50
N GLU A 149 20.81 6.38 7.49
CA GLU A 149 19.42 5.97 7.72
C GLU A 149 18.81 5.26 6.50
N GLN A 150 17.97 4.24 6.72
CA GLN A 150 17.38 3.45 5.62
C GLN A 150 15.87 3.62 5.47
N TYR A 151 15.28 4.49 6.29
CA TYR A 151 13.85 4.74 6.24
C TYR A 151 13.44 5.58 5.03
N THR A 152 14.38 6.36 4.49
CA THR A 152 14.17 7.21 3.32
C THR A 152 15.06 6.82 2.14
N PRO A 153 14.65 7.09 0.90
CA PRO A 153 15.47 6.87 -0.28
C PRO A 153 16.73 7.75 -0.30
N TYR A 154 16.83 8.77 0.55
CA TYR A 154 17.93 9.74 0.53
C TYR A 154 19.15 9.31 1.34
N ARG A 155 19.01 8.31 2.22
CA ARG A 155 20.09 7.75 3.04
C ARG A 155 20.91 8.82 3.74
N HIS A 156 20.22 9.64 4.53
CA HIS A 156 20.89 10.73 5.25
C HIS A 156 21.88 10.19 6.30
N ASP A 157 22.98 10.91 6.50
CA ASP A 157 23.84 10.73 7.68
C ASP A 157 23.01 11.10 8.94
N PRO A 158 22.78 10.16 9.89
CA PRO A 158 21.95 10.39 11.06
C PRO A 158 22.44 11.55 11.94
N GLU A 159 23.74 11.86 11.95
CA GLU A 159 24.28 13.01 12.71
C GLU A 159 23.82 14.35 12.12
N THR A 160 23.37 14.38 10.86
CA THR A 160 22.97 15.61 10.15
C THR A 160 21.47 15.88 10.16
N VAL A 161 20.70 15.00 10.80
CA VAL A 161 19.24 15.03 10.82
C VAL A 161 18.73 15.15 12.25
N ASP A 162 17.80 16.08 12.47
CA ASP A 162 17.07 16.21 13.73
C ASP A 162 15.59 15.93 13.49
N VAL A 163 14.96 15.22 14.44
CA VAL A 163 13.50 14.99 14.48
C VAL A 163 12.85 16.03 15.38
N TYR A 164 11.98 16.85 14.81
CA TYR A 164 11.28 17.95 15.47
C TYR A 164 9.83 17.60 15.76
N ILE A 165 9.41 17.65 17.03
CA ILE A 165 8.03 17.40 17.45
C ILE A 165 7.36 18.73 17.79
N PRO A 166 6.33 19.17 17.05
CA PRO A 166 5.69 20.46 17.27
C PRO A 166 4.64 20.43 18.39
N ASN A 167 4.40 21.57 19.04
CA ASN A 167 3.23 21.81 19.91
C ASN A 167 2.26 22.87 19.36
N GLN A 168 2.63 23.54 18.27
CA GLN A 168 1.78 24.50 17.58
C GLN A 168 2.04 24.45 16.08
N PHE A 169 0.95 24.48 15.30
CA PHE A 169 0.97 24.67 13.85
C PHE A 169 0.49 26.08 13.48
N ILE A 170 1.24 26.74 12.62
CA ILE A 170 0.92 28.04 12.07
C ILE A 170 0.53 27.84 10.61
N VAL A 171 -0.72 28.14 10.31
CA VAL A 171 -1.31 28.00 8.98
C VAL A 171 -1.73 29.36 8.46
N TRP A 172 -1.89 29.47 7.15
CA TRP A 172 -2.45 30.67 6.54
C TRP A 172 -3.37 30.26 5.38
N ASN A 173 -4.29 31.15 5.06
CA ASN A 173 -5.31 30.92 4.06
C ASN A 173 -4.91 31.59 2.73
N PRO A 174 -4.46 30.83 1.72
CA PRO A 174 -4.14 31.37 0.41
C PRO A 174 -5.35 31.87 -0.39
N SER A 175 -6.58 31.46 -0.06
CA SER A 175 -7.81 31.81 -0.77
C SER A 175 -8.40 33.17 -0.41
N VAL A 176 -7.87 33.84 0.63
CA VAL A 176 -8.34 35.16 1.07
C VAL A 176 -7.29 36.20 0.68
N GLY A 177 -7.39 36.74 -0.54
CA GLY A 177 -6.74 38.01 -0.88
C GLY A 177 -7.32 39.16 -0.03
N GLU A 178 -6.70 40.35 -0.03
CA GLU A 178 -7.16 41.52 0.76
C GLU A 178 -8.65 41.87 0.58
N ASN A 179 -9.30 41.38 -0.50
CA ASN A 179 -10.70 41.65 -0.85
C ASN A 179 -11.62 40.41 -1.02
N GLY A 180 -11.17 39.19 -0.68
CA GLY A 180 -12.00 37.98 -0.75
C GLY A 180 -12.23 37.39 -2.16
N GLU A 181 -11.31 37.63 -3.11
CA GLU A 181 -11.32 36.95 -4.41
C GLU A 181 -10.65 35.57 -4.33
N VAL A 182 -11.27 34.56 -4.96
CA VAL A 182 -10.73 33.19 -5.05
C VAL A 182 -9.48 33.19 -5.94
N THR A 183 -8.33 32.91 -5.33
CA THR A 183 -7.02 33.00 -5.95
C THR A 183 -6.67 31.74 -6.76
N HIS A 184 -6.13 31.94 -7.97
CA HIS A 184 -5.50 30.87 -8.75
C HIS A 184 -4.11 30.54 -8.17
N TYR A 185 -3.68 29.28 -8.28
CA TYR A 185 -2.33 28.85 -7.94
C TYR A 185 -1.37 29.02 -9.11
N TYR A 186 -0.15 29.41 -8.79
CA TYR A 186 0.95 29.62 -9.72
C TYR A 186 2.19 28.93 -9.19
N TRP A 187 2.94 28.28 -10.06
CA TRP A 187 4.20 27.66 -9.70
C TRP A 187 5.36 28.63 -9.92
N ASP A 188 6.15 28.88 -8.89
CA ASP A 188 7.41 29.62 -9.00
C ASP A 188 8.57 28.68 -9.34
N GLU A 189 8.95 28.66 -10.61
CA GLU A 189 10.00 27.78 -11.11
C GLU A 189 11.36 28.05 -10.47
N SER A 190 11.62 29.30 -10.09
CA SER A 190 12.92 29.72 -9.58
C SER A 190 13.14 29.31 -8.13
N HIS A 191 12.06 29.14 -7.36
CA HIS A 191 12.11 28.84 -5.93
C HIS A 191 11.56 27.47 -5.57
N GLY A 192 10.96 26.73 -6.51
CA GLY A 192 10.38 25.42 -6.21
C GLY A 192 9.16 25.50 -5.29
N ILE A 193 8.35 26.57 -5.38
CA ILE A 193 7.17 26.73 -4.51
C ILE A 193 5.91 27.19 -5.24
N VAL A 194 4.76 26.72 -4.78
CA VAL A 194 3.45 27.18 -5.26
C VAL A 194 3.08 28.49 -4.56
N ARG A 195 2.84 29.52 -5.36
CA ARG A 195 2.38 30.85 -4.96
C ARG A 195 0.93 31.07 -5.36
N ASN A 196 0.28 31.99 -4.68
CA ASN A 196 -1.11 32.41 -4.92
C ASN A 196 -1.19 33.88 -5.33
N ARG A 197 -0.19 34.41 -6.05
CA ARG A 197 -0.12 35.84 -6.44
C ARG A 197 -0.64 36.05 -7.85
N ASN A 198 -1.31 37.17 -8.11
CA ASN A 198 -1.71 37.54 -9.46
C ASN A 198 -0.46 37.72 -10.34
N PRO A 199 -0.36 37.03 -11.50
CA PRO A 199 0.74 37.20 -12.45
C PRO A 199 0.88 38.63 -12.95
N ASP A 200 -0.17 39.47 -12.89
CA ASP A 200 -0.03 40.90 -13.22
C ASP A 200 0.95 41.66 -12.28
N ASP A 201 1.25 41.11 -11.10
CA ASP A 201 2.14 41.71 -10.10
C ASP A 201 3.58 41.13 -10.11
N VAL A 202 3.87 40.16 -10.99
CA VAL A 202 5.18 39.48 -11.09
C VAL A 202 5.53 39.29 -12.57
N SER A 203 6.81 39.28 -12.97
CA SER A 203 7.14 39.03 -14.39
C SER A 203 6.69 37.63 -14.82
N ASP A 204 6.04 37.52 -15.99
CA ASP A 204 5.58 36.27 -16.61
C ASP A 204 6.67 35.17 -16.66
N ASP A 205 7.94 35.58 -16.74
CA ASP A 205 9.11 34.72 -16.84
C ASP A 205 9.38 33.86 -15.58
N VAL A 206 8.69 34.11 -14.46
CA VAL A 206 8.96 33.50 -13.14
C VAL A 206 7.86 32.55 -12.69
N LEU A 207 6.62 32.72 -13.17
CA LEU A 207 5.45 31.99 -12.68
C LEU A 207 4.75 31.22 -13.80
N ARG A 208 4.48 29.92 -13.57
CA ARG A 208 3.58 29.13 -14.42
C ARG A 208 2.19 29.03 -13.83
N LYS A 209 1.17 29.21 -14.66
CA LYS A 209 -0.22 28.95 -14.27
C LYS A 209 -0.46 27.44 -14.14
N LEU A 210 -1.20 27.05 -13.12
CA LEU A 210 -1.66 25.67 -12.92
C LEU A 210 -3.08 25.49 -13.44
N HIS A 211 -3.34 24.32 -14.05
CA HIS A 211 -4.64 23.89 -14.54
C HIS A 211 -5.58 23.39 -13.43
N SER A 212 -5.03 22.85 -12.34
CA SER A 212 -5.79 22.36 -11.19
C SER A 212 -5.05 22.58 -9.87
N ASP A 213 -5.75 22.34 -8.76
CA ASP A 213 -5.16 22.38 -7.42
C ASP A 213 -3.97 21.39 -7.33
N PRO A 214 -2.87 21.78 -6.67
CA PRO A 214 -1.73 20.89 -6.45
C PRO A 214 -2.13 19.70 -5.56
N THR A 215 -1.50 18.54 -5.77
CA THR A 215 -1.67 17.37 -4.89
C THR A 215 -0.40 17.10 -4.10
N SER A 216 -0.54 16.87 -2.80
CA SER A 216 0.57 16.65 -1.88
C SER A 216 0.48 15.24 -1.31
N GLN A 217 1.58 14.50 -1.39
CA GLN A 217 1.77 13.22 -0.72
C GLN A 217 2.88 13.38 0.32
N PHE A 218 2.53 13.24 1.59
CA PHE A 218 3.48 13.39 2.69
C PHE A 218 4.19 12.07 2.90
N LEU A 219 5.51 12.09 2.80
CA LEU A 219 6.34 10.90 2.92
C LEU A 219 6.81 10.76 4.36
N TRP A 220 6.59 9.57 4.92
CA TRP A 220 6.84 9.28 6.32
C TRP A 220 7.26 7.83 6.55
N PHE A 221 7.95 7.62 7.66
CA PHE A 221 8.24 6.31 8.23
C PHE A 221 7.83 6.26 9.70
N LYS A 222 7.87 5.07 10.30
CA LYS A 222 7.52 4.86 11.70
C LYS A 222 8.52 3.92 12.35
N HIS A 223 8.96 4.28 13.53
CA HIS A 223 9.98 3.57 14.29
C HIS A 223 9.48 3.30 15.71
N LEU A 224 9.76 2.12 16.26
CA LEU A 224 9.46 1.77 17.64
C LEU A 224 10.56 2.30 18.55
N LEU A 225 10.29 3.39 19.26
CA LEU A 225 11.27 4.10 20.10
C LEU A 225 11.46 3.41 21.46
N ASP A 226 10.37 2.90 22.04
CA ASP A 226 10.37 2.19 23.31
C ASP A 226 9.32 1.08 23.29
N ARG A 227 9.73 -0.17 23.57
CA ARG A 227 8.82 -1.31 23.72
C ARG A 227 7.89 -1.16 24.92
N GLY A 228 8.22 -0.27 25.86
CA GLY A 228 7.48 -0.07 27.08
C GLY A 228 7.69 -1.20 28.09
N THR A 229 6.87 -1.19 29.14
CA THR A 229 6.89 -2.19 30.20
C THR A 229 6.17 -3.45 29.73
N VAL A 230 6.93 -4.47 29.32
CA VAL A 230 6.38 -5.79 28.99
C VAL A 230 5.52 -6.31 30.14
N ARG A 231 4.24 -6.54 29.86
CA ARG A 231 3.27 -7.02 30.85
C ARG A 231 3.13 -8.52 30.82
N ASN A 232 2.96 -9.05 29.62
CA ASN A 232 2.70 -10.45 29.37
C ASN A 232 3.45 -10.87 28.10
N ASP A 233 3.85 -12.13 28.08
CA ASP A 233 4.52 -12.80 26.99
C ASP A 233 3.89 -14.19 26.82
N HIS A 234 3.74 -14.63 25.57
CA HIS A 234 3.13 -15.90 25.20
C HIS A 234 3.90 -16.52 24.04
N SER A 235 4.38 -17.75 24.22
CA SER A 235 5.09 -18.47 23.16
C SER A 235 4.13 -18.88 22.05
N LEU A 236 4.56 -18.68 20.81
CA LEU A 236 3.81 -18.96 19.59
C LEU A 236 4.42 -20.10 18.76
N ASP A 237 5.52 -20.71 19.23
CA ASP A 237 6.26 -21.74 18.49
C ASP A 237 5.33 -22.88 18.04
N ASP A 238 4.54 -23.43 18.96
CA ASP A 238 3.61 -24.54 18.68
C ASP A 238 2.36 -24.07 17.90
N GLN A 239 1.91 -22.82 18.06
CA GLN A 239 0.71 -22.31 17.38
C GLN A 239 0.96 -21.88 15.93
N THR A 240 2.23 -21.66 15.58
CA THR A 240 2.65 -21.06 14.31
C THR A 240 3.74 -21.84 13.60
N ASN A 241 4.05 -23.05 14.08
CA ASN A 241 5.13 -23.91 13.59
C ASN A 241 6.46 -23.15 13.43
N GLY A 242 6.79 -22.35 14.45
CA GLY A 242 8.02 -21.56 14.49
C GLY A 242 8.03 -20.27 13.67
N LEU A 243 6.95 -19.93 12.95
CA LEU A 243 6.87 -18.65 12.23
C LEU A 243 7.02 -17.44 13.18
N PHE A 244 6.38 -17.52 14.34
CA PHE A 244 6.50 -16.57 15.41
C PHE A 244 6.95 -17.27 16.68
N HIS A 245 7.95 -16.72 17.36
CA HIS A 245 8.43 -17.25 18.64
C HIS A 245 7.55 -16.85 19.81
N SER A 246 7.13 -15.58 19.81
CA SER A 246 6.36 -14.98 20.89
C SER A 246 5.43 -13.91 20.40
N ALA A 247 4.33 -13.73 21.13
CA ALA A 247 3.57 -12.50 21.19
C ALA A 247 3.83 -11.83 22.55
N THR A 248 4.21 -10.56 22.53
CA THR A 248 4.46 -9.75 23.72
C THR A 248 3.49 -8.58 23.78
N PHE A 249 2.75 -8.44 24.88
CA PHE A 249 1.86 -7.30 25.11
C PHE A 249 2.52 -6.24 25.99
N SER A 250 2.44 -4.99 25.53
CA SER A 250 2.90 -3.79 26.24
C SER A 250 1.80 -2.72 26.31
N ASP A 251 1.69 -2.04 27.45
CA ASP A 251 0.65 -1.04 27.69
C ASP A 251 1.08 0.41 27.42
N ASP A 252 2.38 0.65 27.25
CA ASP A 252 2.98 1.98 27.17
C ASP A 252 4.12 2.06 26.15
N ALA A 253 4.01 1.31 25.05
CA ALA A 253 4.95 1.41 23.95
C ALA A 253 4.88 2.80 23.28
N VAL A 254 6.02 3.26 22.78
CA VAL A 254 6.17 4.57 22.14
C VAL A 254 6.65 4.38 20.72
N PHE A 255 5.80 4.74 19.76
CA PHE A 255 6.21 4.87 18.36
C PHE A 255 6.56 6.31 18.02
N LEU A 256 7.56 6.48 17.17
CA LEU A 256 7.91 7.74 16.55
C LEU A 256 7.51 7.67 15.07
N LYS A 257 6.51 8.45 14.69
CA LYS A 257 6.12 8.63 13.29
C LYS A 257 6.73 9.91 12.76
N THR A 258 7.43 9.80 11.65
CA THR A 258 8.38 10.82 11.21
C THR A 258 8.17 11.13 9.73
N TYR A 259 7.86 12.38 9.43
CA TYR A 259 7.69 12.90 8.08
C TYR A 259 8.99 13.56 7.63
N TYR A 260 9.53 13.13 6.50
CA TYR A 260 10.84 13.57 6.03
C TYR A 260 10.77 14.46 4.78
N ALA A 261 9.71 14.33 3.98
CA ALA A 261 9.51 15.14 2.78
C ALA A 261 8.05 15.17 2.33
N THR A 262 7.73 16.11 1.43
CA THR A 262 6.46 16.17 0.71
C THR A 262 6.71 15.99 -0.78
N LEU A 263 6.10 14.98 -1.38
CA LEU A 263 6.01 14.84 -2.83
C LEU A 263 4.84 15.70 -3.33
N LEU A 264 5.17 16.81 -3.97
CA LEU A 264 4.20 17.72 -4.58
C LEU A 264 4.05 17.35 -6.05
N THR A 265 2.81 17.21 -6.52
CA THR A 265 2.52 17.05 -7.95
C THR A 265 1.65 18.19 -8.46
N LEU A 266 2.12 18.77 -9.55
CA LEU A 266 1.62 20.01 -10.13
C LEU A 266 1.18 19.76 -11.57
N TYR A 267 0.01 20.32 -11.89
CA TYR A 267 -0.65 20.13 -13.17
C TYR A 267 -0.61 21.45 -13.92
N GLY A 268 0.41 21.64 -14.75
CA GLY A 268 0.53 22.80 -15.62
C GLY A 268 -0.29 22.67 -16.90
N ASP A 269 -0.28 23.72 -17.71
CA ASP A 269 -1.11 23.77 -18.91
C ASP A 269 -0.73 22.70 -19.96
N ASP A 270 0.57 22.47 -20.13
CA ASP A 270 1.11 21.54 -21.12
C ASP A 270 1.91 20.38 -20.51
N ARG A 271 2.11 20.36 -19.19
CA ARG A 271 2.99 19.39 -18.51
C ARG A 271 2.60 19.15 -17.05
N THR A 272 2.66 17.89 -16.64
CA THR A 272 2.65 17.49 -15.23
C THR A 272 4.08 17.39 -14.72
N PHE A 273 4.35 17.92 -13.53
CA PHE A 273 5.67 17.84 -12.90
C PHE A 273 5.49 17.48 -11.42
N SER A 274 6.42 16.67 -10.89
CA SER A 274 6.46 16.38 -9.46
C SER A 274 7.80 16.83 -8.90
N GLU A 275 7.78 17.38 -7.69
CA GLU A 275 8.99 17.78 -6.98
C GLU A 275 8.90 17.33 -5.53
N VAL A 276 10.04 16.94 -4.96
CA VAL A 276 10.12 16.55 -3.56
C VAL A 276 10.66 17.68 -2.72
N ILE A 277 9.81 18.21 -1.84
CA ILE A 277 10.16 19.25 -0.88
C ILE A 277 10.63 18.58 0.39
N ARG A 278 11.95 18.62 0.64
CA ARG A 278 12.55 18.18 1.90
C ARG A 278 12.46 19.30 2.94
N TYR A 279 12.62 18.97 4.21
CA TYR A 279 12.50 19.96 5.27
C TYR A 279 13.85 20.30 5.87
N ARG A 280 14.03 21.57 6.25
CA ARG A 280 15.22 22.09 6.93
C ARG A 280 14.78 22.96 8.09
N HIS A 281 15.60 23.05 9.11
CA HIS A 281 15.47 24.06 10.15
C HIS A 281 16.68 25.00 10.04
N GLU A 282 16.44 26.27 9.68
CA GLU A 282 17.54 27.17 9.32
C GLU A 282 18.38 27.65 10.51
N ASP A 283 17.85 27.66 11.73
CA ASP A 283 18.56 28.19 12.89
C ASP A 283 19.71 27.28 13.37
N ASP A 284 19.60 25.97 13.16
CA ASP A 284 20.60 24.95 13.53
C ASP A 284 21.27 24.28 12.31
N ASP A 285 20.88 24.68 11.10
CA ASP A 285 21.46 24.23 9.82
C ASP A 285 21.29 22.72 9.55
N LYS A 286 20.30 22.07 10.17
CA LYS A 286 20.03 20.63 10.08
C LYS A 286 18.97 20.28 9.05
N THR A 287 19.10 19.09 8.45
CA THR A 287 17.96 18.45 7.76
C THR A 287 16.91 18.15 8.80
N ALA A 288 15.67 18.53 8.53
CA ALA A 288 14.59 18.37 9.49
C ALA A 288 13.70 17.20 9.11
N PHE A 289 13.45 16.32 10.05
CA PHE A 289 12.29 15.46 10.02
C PHE A 289 11.26 15.99 11.00
N VAL A 290 9.97 15.97 10.65
CA VAL A 290 8.91 16.45 11.55
C VAL A 290 8.10 15.26 12.04
N GLY A 291 8.04 15.09 13.36
CA GLY A 291 7.54 13.85 13.96
C GLY A 291 6.41 14.02 14.96
N SER A 292 5.87 12.88 15.34
CA SER A 292 4.82 12.69 16.35
C SER A 292 5.21 11.51 17.24
N ARG A 293 5.05 11.65 18.55
CA ARG A 293 5.24 10.56 19.52
C ARG A 293 3.91 9.95 19.88
N GLU A 294 3.78 8.68 19.58
CA GLU A 294 2.57 7.92 19.70
C GLU A 294 2.71 6.91 20.83
N GLU A 295 2.21 7.28 22.00
CA GLU A 295 2.14 6.39 23.17
C GLU A 295 0.88 5.53 23.04
N SER A 296 1.02 4.21 22.94
CA SER A 296 -0.11 3.30 22.74
C SER A 296 0.13 1.90 23.32
N GLN A 297 -0.94 1.12 23.39
CA GLN A 297 -0.88 -0.31 23.67
C GLN A 297 -0.49 -1.05 22.39
N VAL A 298 0.32 -2.11 22.51
CA VAL A 298 0.80 -2.88 21.36
C VAL A 298 0.90 -4.37 21.71
N VAL A 299 0.67 -5.21 20.70
CA VAL A 299 1.14 -6.59 20.64
C VAL A 299 2.26 -6.67 19.62
N LEU A 300 3.44 -7.10 20.08
CA LEU A 300 4.60 -7.34 19.25
C LEU A 300 4.73 -8.84 19.01
N PHE A 301 4.93 -9.23 17.76
CA PHE A 301 5.19 -10.60 17.33
C PHE A 301 6.65 -10.68 16.91
N ASP A 302 7.38 -11.60 17.51
CA ASP A 302 8.81 -11.81 17.25
C ASP A 302 9.01 -12.92 16.23
N LEU A 303 9.76 -12.64 15.16
CA LEU A 303 10.17 -13.62 14.15
C LEU A 303 11.70 -13.74 14.12
N ASP A 304 12.19 -14.95 13.93
CA ASP A 304 13.61 -15.19 13.72
C ASP A 304 14.01 -15.00 12.26
N LYS A 305 15.02 -14.17 12.04
CA LYS A 305 15.51 -13.80 10.71
C LYS A 305 16.15 -15.00 9.98
N PRO A 306 17.02 -15.82 10.61
CA PRO A 306 17.47 -17.08 10.03
C PRO A 306 16.33 -18.00 9.59
N PHE A 307 15.31 -18.20 10.44
CA PHE A 307 14.14 -19.00 10.08
C PHE A 307 13.41 -18.44 8.85
N LEU A 308 13.21 -17.11 8.80
CA LEU A 308 12.58 -16.45 7.66
C LEU A 308 13.39 -16.65 6.36
N ALA A 309 14.72 -16.56 6.43
CA ALA A 309 15.58 -16.78 5.29
C ALA A 309 15.46 -18.23 4.77
N ASP A 310 15.52 -19.21 5.66
CA ASP A 310 15.34 -20.63 5.32
C ASP A 310 13.96 -20.88 4.69
N LEU A 311 12.90 -20.22 5.19
CA LEU A 311 11.55 -20.34 4.65
C LEU A 311 11.41 -19.74 3.24
N VAL A 312 12.06 -18.59 3.01
CA VAL A 312 12.11 -17.97 1.68
C VAL A 312 12.87 -18.88 0.71
N ASP A 313 14.01 -19.43 1.10
CA ASP A 313 14.81 -20.34 0.26
C ASP A 313 14.07 -21.61 -0.13
N GLN A 314 13.24 -22.16 0.77
CA GLN A 314 12.40 -23.31 0.47
C GLN A 314 11.27 -22.98 -0.51
N THR A 315 10.75 -21.76 -0.45
CA THR A 315 9.57 -21.32 -1.20
C THR A 315 9.92 -20.73 -2.57
N LEU A 316 11.05 -20.03 -2.66
CA LEU A 316 11.45 -19.23 -3.81
C LEU A 316 12.45 -20.00 -4.68
N THR A 317 12.04 -20.34 -5.89
CA THR A 317 12.89 -21.05 -6.87
C THR A 317 13.00 -20.26 -8.17
N GLU A 318 14.21 -20.16 -8.73
CA GLU A 318 14.55 -19.30 -9.89
C GLU A 318 13.68 -19.58 -11.13
N ASP A 319 13.32 -20.85 -11.35
CA ASP A 319 12.54 -21.28 -12.52
C ASP A 319 11.03 -21.03 -12.39
N THR A 320 10.58 -20.34 -11.33
CA THR A 320 9.15 -20.09 -11.11
C THR A 320 8.72 -18.67 -11.50
N PRO A 321 7.45 -18.50 -11.94
CA PRO A 321 6.88 -17.18 -12.18
C PRO A 321 6.99 -16.21 -11.00
N LEU A 322 6.96 -16.74 -9.78
CA LEU A 322 7.09 -15.95 -8.56
C LEU A 322 8.46 -15.23 -8.50
N TYR A 323 9.54 -15.92 -8.86
CA TYR A 323 10.88 -15.34 -8.84
C TYR A 323 11.02 -14.18 -9.83
N ARG A 324 10.62 -14.41 -11.09
CA ARG A 324 10.66 -13.35 -12.12
C ARG A 324 9.72 -12.19 -11.80
N ASP A 325 8.55 -12.45 -11.22
CA ASP A 325 7.65 -11.39 -10.76
C ASP A 325 8.28 -10.57 -9.62
N LEU A 326 9.01 -11.20 -8.68
CA LEU A 326 9.75 -10.51 -7.61
C LEU A 326 10.93 -9.69 -8.16
N GLN A 327 11.64 -10.17 -9.18
CA GLN A 327 12.66 -9.37 -9.88
C GLN A 327 12.07 -8.10 -10.49
N LEU A 328 10.90 -8.20 -11.11
CA LEU A 328 10.19 -7.04 -11.65
C LEU A 328 9.68 -6.10 -10.56
N SER A 329 9.22 -6.62 -9.41
CA SER A 329 8.87 -5.80 -8.25
C SER A 329 10.08 -5.05 -7.68
N LEU A 330 11.25 -5.71 -7.61
CA LEU A 330 12.50 -5.08 -7.20
C LEU A 330 12.90 -3.98 -8.19
N LEU A 331 12.82 -4.26 -9.51
CA LEU A 331 13.04 -3.25 -10.54
C LEU A 331 12.12 -2.03 -10.33
N TYR A 332 10.82 -2.26 -10.15
CA TYR A 332 9.88 -1.15 -9.93
C TYR A 332 10.23 -0.32 -8.70
N ARG A 333 10.59 -0.96 -7.58
CA ARG A 333 11.07 -0.27 -6.37
C ARG A 333 12.32 0.56 -6.67
N LEU A 334 13.32 0.00 -7.34
CA LEU A 334 14.57 0.70 -7.64
C LEU A 334 14.39 1.86 -8.63
N LEU A 335 13.42 1.79 -9.55
CA LEU A 335 13.05 2.92 -10.39
C LEU A 335 12.50 4.09 -9.55
N TRP A 336 11.74 3.81 -8.49
CA TRP A 336 11.32 4.85 -7.54
C TRP A 336 12.49 5.36 -6.72
N ASP A 337 13.21 4.48 -6.04
CA ASP A 337 14.23 4.86 -5.06
C ASP A 337 15.42 5.55 -5.73
N ARG A 338 15.95 4.97 -6.81
CA ARG A 338 17.19 5.45 -7.44
C ARG A 338 16.92 6.47 -8.55
N LEU A 339 15.99 6.22 -9.47
CA LEU A 339 15.76 7.17 -10.58
C LEU A 339 14.85 8.33 -10.20
N PHE A 340 13.75 8.09 -9.48
CA PHE A 340 12.81 9.15 -9.15
C PHE A 340 13.28 9.99 -7.95
N PHE A 341 13.67 9.36 -6.82
CA PHE A 341 14.01 10.10 -5.61
C PHE A 341 15.47 10.55 -5.52
N GLN A 342 16.44 9.71 -5.90
CA GLN A 342 17.87 10.06 -5.74
C GLN A 342 18.40 10.91 -6.89
N GLU A 343 18.08 10.54 -8.13
CA GLU A 343 18.64 11.17 -9.34
C GLU A 343 17.74 12.26 -9.96
N ASP A 344 16.48 12.38 -9.52
CA ASP A 344 15.46 13.24 -10.14
C ASP A 344 15.34 13.03 -11.69
N ALA A 345 15.66 11.83 -12.16
CA ALA A 345 15.79 11.50 -13.58
C ALA A 345 14.41 11.42 -14.27
N LEU A 346 13.39 11.03 -13.52
CA LEU A 346 12.00 10.94 -13.96
C LEU A 346 11.23 12.18 -13.51
N SER A 347 10.79 12.98 -14.48
CA SER A 347 10.26 14.34 -14.21
C SER A 347 8.94 14.43 -13.43
N HIS A 348 8.22 13.32 -13.25
CA HIS A 348 7.04 13.28 -12.39
C HIS A 348 6.72 11.87 -11.89
N ALA A 349 6.02 11.80 -10.75
CA ALA A 349 5.62 10.54 -10.11
C ALA A 349 4.83 9.60 -11.05
N PHE A 350 4.08 10.16 -12.01
CA PHE A 350 3.32 9.39 -12.99
C PHE A 350 4.14 8.86 -14.18
N SER A 351 5.44 9.16 -14.30
CA SER A 351 6.27 8.64 -15.39
C SER A 351 6.95 7.31 -15.03
N VAL A 352 6.99 6.95 -13.74
CA VAL A 352 7.62 5.71 -13.28
C VAL A 352 6.89 4.48 -13.84
N THR A 353 5.56 4.41 -13.70
CA THR A 353 4.77 3.27 -14.18
C THR A 353 4.85 3.10 -15.70
N PRO A 354 4.68 4.14 -16.54
CA PRO A 354 4.86 4.00 -17.98
C PRO A 354 6.27 3.57 -18.39
N PHE A 355 7.31 4.09 -17.72
CA PHE A 355 8.68 3.66 -18.01
C PHE A 355 8.89 2.18 -17.65
N PHE A 356 8.41 1.74 -16.49
CA PHE A 356 8.42 0.33 -16.10
C PHE A 356 7.66 -0.55 -17.11
N SER A 357 6.48 -0.13 -17.56
CA SER A 357 5.71 -0.86 -18.59
C SER A 357 6.45 -0.96 -19.93
N ALA A 358 7.22 0.07 -20.32
CA ALA A 358 8.09 0.00 -21.50
C ALA A 358 9.24 -1.02 -21.31
N LEU A 359 9.80 -1.13 -20.10
CA LEU A 359 10.79 -2.17 -19.78
C LEU A 359 10.17 -3.58 -19.80
N VAL A 360 8.96 -3.76 -19.29
CA VAL A 360 8.20 -5.02 -19.40
C VAL A 360 7.93 -5.39 -20.86
N ALA A 361 7.60 -4.43 -21.71
CA ALA A 361 7.45 -4.65 -23.16
C ALA A 361 8.78 -5.01 -23.84
N THR A 362 9.89 -4.44 -23.36
CA THR A 362 11.23 -4.80 -23.82
C THR A 362 11.56 -6.24 -23.46
N ASP A 363 11.26 -6.66 -22.23
CA ASP A 363 11.42 -8.04 -21.74
C ASP A 363 10.66 -9.05 -22.61
N TYR A 364 9.41 -8.73 -22.97
CA TYR A 364 8.66 -9.54 -23.94
C TYR A 364 9.38 -9.66 -25.30
N THR A 365 9.86 -8.53 -25.83
CA THR A 365 10.49 -8.48 -27.16
C THR A 365 11.80 -9.26 -27.19
N LEU A 366 12.56 -9.22 -26.09
CA LEU A 366 13.76 -10.01 -25.87
C LEU A 366 13.44 -11.52 -25.89
N ALA A 367 12.51 -11.96 -25.03
CA ALA A 367 12.10 -13.36 -24.91
C ALA A 367 11.51 -13.96 -26.20
N THR A 368 10.98 -13.13 -27.09
CA THR A 368 10.39 -13.58 -28.37
C THR A 368 11.36 -13.58 -29.53
N THR A 369 12.55 -12.97 -29.37
CA THR A 369 13.53 -12.82 -30.44
C THR A 369 14.71 -13.79 -30.26
N SER A 370 14.73 -14.85 -31.07
CA SER A 370 15.69 -15.98 -30.97
C SER A 370 17.21 -15.67 -30.97
N SER A 371 17.63 -14.44 -31.28
CA SER A 371 19.04 -14.02 -31.30
C SER A 371 19.44 -13.09 -30.16
N MET A 372 18.54 -12.88 -29.21
CA MET A 372 18.69 -11.94 -28.10
C MET A 372 18.71 -12.71 -26.77
N PRO A 373 19.16 -12.06 -25.66
CA PRO A 373 18.92 -12.58 -24.31
C PRO A 373 17.43 -12.79 -24.05
N ASP A 374 17.09 -13.71 -23.16
CA ASP A 374 15.69 -14.09 -22.89
C ASP A 374 14.96 -13.10 -21.96
N SER A 375 15.68 -12.18 -21.30
CA SER A 375 15.10 -11.20 -20.39
C SER A 375 15.90 -9.88 -20.36
N ILE A 376 15.26 -8.80 -19.91
CA ILE A 376 15.94 -7.51 -19.64
C ILE A 376 17.05 -7.63 -18.60
N PHE A 377 16.95 -8.60 -17.68
CA PHE A 377 17.95 -8.83 -16.64
C PHE A 377 19.23 -9.47 -17.20
N ASP A 378 19.13 -10.13 -18.36
CA ASP A 378 20.26 -10.76 -19.04
C ASP A 378 20.83 -9.88 -20.18
N ALA A 379 20.18 -8.75 -20.48
CA ALA A 379 20.50 -7.87 -21.58
C ALA A 379 21.41 -6.70 -21.17
N SER A 380 22.25 -6.24 -22.10
CA SER A 380 22.99 -4.99 -21.90
C SER A 380 22.06 -3.78 -21.99
N LEU A 381 22.39 -2.69 -21.29
CA LEU A 381 21.61 -1.46 -21.38
C LEU A 381 21.56 -0.89 -22.81
N GLU A 382 22.66 -1.01 -23.57
CA GLU A 382 22.70 -0.67 -25.00
C GLU A 382 21.65 -1.46 -25.81
N THR A 383 21.50 -2.75 -25.51
CA THR A 383 20.50 -3.60 -26.16
C THR A 383 19.07 -3.15 -25.85
N ILE A 384 18.79 -2.82 -24.59
CA ILE A 384 17.49 -2.30 -24.15
C ILE A 384 17.20 -0.97 -24.86
N GLN A 385 18.17 -0.06 -24.88
CA GLN A 385 18.07 1.24 -25.53
C GLN A 385 17.77 1.12 -27.03
N ASP A 386 18.48 0.24 -27.74
CA ASP A 386 18.28 -0.02 -29.16
C ASP A 386 16.90 -0.62 -29.47
N LEU A 387 16.30 -1.34 -28.52
CA LEU A 387 14.98 -1.94 -28.67
C LEU A 387 13.83 -0.97 -28.40
N LEU A 388 14.00 0.03 -27.52
CA LEU A 388 12.92 0.95 -27.14
C LEU A 388 12.17 1.55 -28.35
N PRO A 389 12.83 2.09 -29.40
CA PRO A 389 12.13 2.63 -30.57
C PRO A 389 11.31 1.58 -31.34
N SER A 390 11.72 0.31 -31.29
CA SER A 390 11.01 -0.79 -31.97
C SER A 390 9.68 -1.16 -31.30
N LEU A 391 9.48 -0.76 -30.04
CA LEU A 391 8.24 -0.97 -29.30
C LEU A 391 7.09 -0.07 -29.78
N LEU A 392 7.38 0.94 -30.62
CA LEU A 392 6.38 1.77 -31.29
C LEU A 392 6.76 1.93 -32.77
N PRO A 393 6.64 0.87 -33.58
CA PRO A 393 7.01 0.95 -34.99
C PRO A 393 6.09 1.92 -35.76
N ARG A 394 4.86 2.12 -35.26
CA ARG A 394 3.84 3.06 -35.75
C ARG A 394 2.92 3.50 -34.60
N PRO A 395 2.24 4.66 -34.72
CA PRO A 395 1.33 5.16 -33.68
C PRO A 395 0.10 4.29 -33.38
N ASP A 396 -0.21 3.33 -34.26
CA ASP A 396 -1.37 2.43 -34.20
C ASP A 396 -0.98 0.95 -34.01
N ALA A 397 0.23 0.69 -33.52
CA ALA A 397 0.77 -0.66 -33.26
C ALA A 397 1.51 -0.71 -31.91
N ARG A 398 1.71 -1.91 -31.34
CA ARG A 398 2.47 -2.16 -30.10
C ARG A 398 2.12 -1.21 -28.95
N LEU A 399 3.10 -0.49 -28.39
CA LEU A 399 2.85 0.48 -27.32
C LEU A 399 1.93 1.63 -27.78
N GLY A 400 1.81 1.88 -29.07
CA GLY A 400 0.84 2.83 -29.62
C GLY A 400 -0.59 2.38 -29.37
N LEU A 401 -0.86 1.09 -29.17
CA LEU A 401 -2.16 0.59 -28.74
C LEU A 401 -2.43 0.84 -27.23
N LEU A 402 -1.38 1.17 -26.48
CA LEU A 402 -1.37 1.46 -25.03
C LEU A 402 -1.14 2.96 -24.74
N ASP A 403 -1.32 3.81 -25.75
CA ASP A 403 -1.20 5.26 -25.63
C ASP A 403 0.21 5.82 -25.38
N TYR A 404 1.21 5.10 -25.89
CA TYR A 404 2.56 5.64 -26.00
C TYR A 404 2.74 6.40 -27.31
N ASP A 405 3.57 7.44 -27.27
CA ASP A 405 4.03 8.18 -28.43
C ASP A 405 5.55 8.12 -28.64
N GLU A 406 6.00 8.59 -29.82
CA GLU A 406 7.41 8.58 -30.21
C GLU A 406 8.25 9.45 -29.28
N THR A 407 7.69 10.56 -28.79
CA THR A 407 8.37 11.49 -27.87
C THR A 407 8.69 10.81 -26.53
N GLN A 408 7.74 10.02 -25.99
CA GLN A 408 7.94 9.29 -24.74
C GLN A 408 9.05 8.24 -24.87
N LEU A 409 9.09 7.49 -25.97
CA LEU A 409 10.15 6.49 -26.18
C LEU A 409 11.52 7.13 -26.45
N GLU A 410 11.58 8.24 -27.17
CA GLU A 410 12.80 9.03 -27.32
C GLU A 410 13.31 9.52 -25.96
N GLN A 411 12.42 9.97 -25.07
CA GLN A 411 12.77 10.35 -23.70
C GLN A 411 13.30 9.17 -22.89
N TYR A 412 12.72 7.98 -23.02
CA TYR A 412 13.23 6.79 -22.33
C TYR A 412 14.58 6.33 -22.86
N ALA A 413 14.80 6.40 -24.18
CA ALA A 413 16.09 6.08 -24.78
C ALA A 413 17.18 7.08 -24.36
N ALA A 414 16.83 8.37 -24.23
CA ALA A 414 17.72 9.39 -23.68
C ALA A 414 18.00 9.16 -22.19
N LEU A 415 16.98 8.77 -21.40
CA LEU A 415 17.14 8.41 -20.00
C LEU A 415 18.13 7.26 -19.81
N CYS A 416 18.09 6.24 -20.69
CA CYS A 416 19.07 5.15 -20.69
C CYS A 416 20.52 5.61 -20.95
N ASP A 417 20.72 6.66 -21.74
CA ASP A 417 22.04 7.23 -22.02
C ASP A 417 22.52 8.12 -20.86
N ASP A 418 21.69 9.10 -20.49
CA ASP A 418 21.96 10.13 -19.48
C ASP A 418 22.23 9.53 -18.09
N TYR A 419 21.54 8.42 -17.74
CA TYR A 419 21.65 7.73 -16.44
C TYR A 419 22.16 6.30 -16.59
N SER A 420 22.99 6.05 -17.60
CA SER A 420 23.49 4.71 -17.93
C SER A 420 24.10 3.96 -16.75
N SER A 421 24.97 4.61 -15.96
CA SER A 421 25.59 3.99 -14.78
C SER A 421 24.58 3.55 -13.72
N THR A 422 23.55 4.36 -13.48
CA THR A 422 22.54 4.08 -12.45
C THR A 422 21.61 2.97 -12.92
N LEU A 423 21.15 3.02 -14.18
CA LEU A 423 20.33 1.96 -14.76
C LEU A 423 21.04 0.62 -14.88
N THR A 424 22.32 0.59 -15.25
CA THR A 424 23.12 -0.64 -15.23
C THR A 424 23.20 -1.22 -13.81
N ALA A 425 23.48 -0.39 -12.80
CA ALA A 425 23.53 -0.87 -11.43
C ALA A 425 22.16 -1.40 -10.94
N ILE A 426 21.05 -0.76 -11.34
CA ILE A 426 19.70 -1.27 -11.04
C ILE A 426 19.48 -2.66 -11.65
N LEU A 427 19.82 -2.84 -12.93
CA LEU A 427 19.65 -4.13 -13.61
C LEU A 427 20.55 -5.22 -13.01
N GLU A 428 21.79 -4.87 -12.63
CA GLU A 428 22.71 -5.78 -11.93
C GLU A 428 22.14 -6.21 -10.57
N GLU A 429 21.61 -5.29 -9.77
CA GLU A 429 20.95 -5.61 -8.49
C GLU A 429 19.72 -6.50 -8.69
N CYS A 430 18.90 -6.24 -9.72
CA CYS A 430 17.74 -7.08 -10.06
C CYS A 430 18.12 -8.47 -10.58
N SER A 431 19.38 -8.68 -10.96
CA SER A 431 19.89 -9.96 -11.48
C SER A 431 20.66 -10.76 -10.43
N ASP A 432 20.98 -10.16 -9.29
CA ASP A 432 21.71 -10.80 -8.19
C ASP A 432 20.76 -11.66 -7.33
N PRO A 433 20.92 -13.00 -7.31
CA PRO A 433 20.06 -13.88 -6.53
C PRO A 433 20.00 -13.52 -5.04
N SER A 434 21.13 -13.11 -4.45
CA SER A 434 21.19 -12.74 -3.03
C SER A 434 20.37 -11.49 -2.72
N ARG A 435 20.31 -10.54 -3.67
CA ARG A 435 19.49 -9.33 -3.55
C ARG A 435 18.01 -9.65 -3.70
N ILE A 436 17.67 -10.58 -4.57
CA ILE A 436 16.29 -11.01 -4.78
C ILE A 436 15.77 -11.78 -3.56
N GLU A 437 16.58 -12.65 -2.98
CA GLU A 437 16.26 -13.37 -1.74
C GLU A 437 16.06 -12.40 -0.57
N THR A 438 16.98 -11.45 -0.39
CA THR A 438 16.84 -10.39 0.62
C THR A 438 15.56 -9.57 0.39
N PHE A 439 15.27 -9.21 -0.86
CA PHE A 439 14.05 -8.51 -1.21
C PHE A 439 12.79 -9.35 -0.94
N ALA A 440 12.83 -10.65 -1.21
CA ALA A 440 11.74 -11.57 -0.91
C ALA A 440 11.47 -11.68 0.60
N GLN A 441 12.50 -11.67 1.44
CA GLN A 441 12.34 -11.59 2.90
C GLN A 441 11.58 -10.30 3.30
N HIS A 442 11.94 -9.14 2.72
CA HIS A 442 11.19 -7.90 2.96
C HIS A 442 9.72 -7.98 2.48
N VAL A 443 9.48 -8.56 1.30
CA VAL A 443 8.13 -8.74 0.75
C VAL A 443 7.31 -9.69 1.63
N LEU A 444 7.92 -10.76 2.15
CA LEU A 444 7.25 -11.72 3.04
C LEU A 444 6.90 -11.07 4.38
N VAL A 445 7.83 -10.36 5.04
CA VAL A 445 7.54 -9.64 6.30
C VAL A 445 6.45 -8.60 6.10
N HIS A 446 6.50 -7.85 4.99
CA HIS A 446 5.46 -6.88 4.68
C HIS A 446 4.10 -7.58 4.43
N SER A 447 4.10 -8.70 3.71
CA SER A 447 2.87 -9.49 3.48
C SER A 447 2.32 -10.09 4.77
N LEU A 448 3.18 -10.58 5.67
CA LEU A 448 2.84 -11.09 7.00
C LEU A 448 2.23 -9.99 7.87
N LYS A 449 2.79 -8.78 7.88
CA LYS A 449 2.20 -7.64 8.59
C LYS A 449 0.74 -7.42 8.17
N HIS A 450 0.47 -7.39 6.86
CA HIS A 450 -0.90 -7.18 6.37
C HIS A 450 -1.79 -8.38 6.66
N ALA A 451 -1.27 -9.61 6.60
CA ALA A 451 -2.00 -10.82 6.95
C ALA A 451 -2.38 -10.85 8.45
N VAL A 452 -1.42 -10.63 9.35
CA VAL A 452 -1.67 -10.53 10.80
C VAL A 452 -2.67 -9.42 11.10
N ALA A 453 -2.55 -8.26 10.44
CA ALA A 453 -3.52 -7.18 10.57
C ALA A 453 -4.91 -7.59 10.06
N SER A 454 -5.02 -8.31 8.95
CA SER A 454 -6.31 -8.79 8.45
C SER A 454 -6.95 -9.80 9.40
N TRP A 455 -6.18 -10.80 9.83
CA TRP A 455 -6.59 -11.79 10.82
C TRP A 455 -7.07 -11.12 12.12
N ALA A 456 -6.28 -10.19 12.68
CA ALA A 456 -6.60 -9.51 13.94
C ALA A 456 -7.91 -8.72 13.87
N ALA A 457 -8.23 -8.14 12.72
CA ALA A 457 -9.46 -7.40 12.54
C ALA A 457 -10.70 -8.27 12.27
N GLU A 458 -10.51 -9.48 11.74
CA GLU A 458 -11.59 -10.46 11.63
C GLU A 458 -11.91 -11.11 12.98
N TYR A 459 -10.86 -11.30 13.80
CA TYR A 459 -10.96 -12.02 15.07
C TYR A 459 -11.36 -11.13 16.25
N SER A 460 -10.90 -9.88 16.31
CA SER A 460 -11.19 -8.96 17.42
C SER A 460 -12.53 -8.23 17.28
N ALA A 461 -13.22 -7.96 18.39
CA ALA A 461 -14.45 -7.15 18.40
C ALA A 461 -14.20 -5.67 18.06
N GLY A 462 -12.95 -5.20 18.23
CA GLY A 462 -12.49 -3.87 17.83
C GLY A 462 -12.42 -3.65 16.31
N GLY A 463 -12.51 -4.71 15.51
CA GLY A 463 -12.49 -4.61 14.05
C GLY A 463 -11.18 -3.99 13.54
N SER A 464 -11.27 -2.87 12.80
CA SER A 464 -10.11 -2.23 12.14
C SER A 464 -9.55 -1.00 12.87
N GLU A 465 -9.90 -0.79 14.14
CA GLU A 465 -9.46 0.36 14.94
C GLU A 465 -8.04 0.19 15.54
N PHE A 466 -7.08 -0.14 14.68
CA PHE A 466 -5.64 -0.23 15.01
C PHE A 466 -4.77 0.06 13.80
N GLU A 467 -3.47 0.25 14.04
CA GLU A 467 -2.45 0.36 13.01
C GLU A 467 -1.48 -0.83 13.11
N ALA A 468 -0.93 -1.23 11.96
CA ALA A 468 0.04 -2.32 11.87
C ALA A 468 1.42 -1.77 11.48
N TRP A 469 2.44 -2.23 12.18
CA TRP A 469 3.83 -1.83 12.01
C TRP A 469 4.74 -3.06 11.86
N TYR A 470 5.89 -2.85 11.24
CA TYR A 470 6.97 -3.82 11.19
C TYR A 470 8.30 -3.07 11.23
N ASP A 471 9.33 -3.71 11.76
CA ASP A 471 10.67 -3.17 11.62
C ASP A 471 11.12 -3.28 10.16
N VAL A 472 11.38 -2.13 9.53
CA VAL A 472 11.85 -2.05 8.13
C VAL A 472 13.36 -2.27 8.04
N ASN A 473 14.09 -2.05 9.15
CA ASN A 473 15.56 -2.05 9.20
C ASN A 473 16.18 -3.34 9.72
N PHE A 474 15.38 -4.37 9.98
CA PHE A 474 15.81 -5.68 10.50
C PHE A 474 16.96 -6.34 9.73
N GLN A 475 17.20 -5.93 8.48
CA GLN A 475 18.32 -6.45 7.69
C GLN A 475 19.69 -5.93 8.16
N GLU A 476 19.76 -4.75 8.78
CA GLU A 476 21.02 -4.06 9.07
C GLU A 476 21.47 -4.10 10.52
N HIS A 477 20.55 -4.23 11.47
CA HIS A 477 20.89 -4.13 12.90
C HIS A 477 21.74 -5.30 13.44
N ASP A 478 22.18 -6.24 12.59
CA ASP A 478 22.79 -7.54 12.97
C ASP A 478 21.97 -8.28 14.05
N ASP A 479 20.69 -7.91 14.16
CA ASP A 479 19.72 -8.52 15.04
C ASP A 479 19.12 -9.73 14.34
N ASP A 480 19.13 -10.87 15.04
CA ASP A 480 18.53 -12.11 14.57
C ASP A 480 16.98 -12.08 14.66
N GLN A 481 16.38 -10.95 15.04
CA GLN A 481 14.96 -10.85 15.37
C GLN A 481 14.28 -9.72 14.58
N ILE A 482 13.07 -10.01 14.10
CA ILE A 482 12.19 -9.10 13.35
C ILE A 482 10.92 -8.92 14.16
N GLU A 483 10.46 -7.68 14.33
CA GLU A 483 9.22 -7.40 15.05
C GLU A 483 8.10 -6.97 14.11
N LEU A 484 6.92 -7.58 14.28
CA LEU A 484 5.65 -7.09 13.74
C LEU A 484 4.79 -6.58 14.90
N GLY A 485 4.15 -5.42 14.74
CA GLY A 485 3.35 -4.80 15.78
C GLY A 485 1.91 -4.54 15.34
N ILE A 486 0.95 -4.85 16.20
CA ILE A 486 -0.41 -4.32 16.13
C ILE A 486 -0.61 -3.40 17.33
N TYR A 487 -0.85 -2.11 17.09
CA TYR A 487 -1.05 -1.12 18.16
C TYR A 487 -2.29 -0.27 17.93
N ASP A 488 -2.87 0.18 19.02
CA ASP A 488 -4.12 0.92 18.97
C ASP A 488 -3.92 2.32 18.37
N SER A 489 -4.87 2.76 17.54
CA SER A 489 -4.85 4.10 16.91
C SER A 489 -5.26 5.24 17.85
N ILE A 490 -5.45 4.96 19.13
CA ILE A 490 -5.84 5.91 20.18
C ILE A 490 -4.73 6.01 21.22
N GLN A 491 -4.36 7.23 21.61
CA GLN A 491 -3.29 7.46 22.58
C GLN A 491 -3.65 6.82 23.93
N GLY A 492 -2.71 6.04 24.48
CA GLY A 492 -2.90 5.24 25.70
C GLY A 492 -3.71 3.94 25.50
N GLY A 493 -4.15 3.66 24.28
CA GLY A 493 -4.87 2.45 23.87
C GLY A 493 -6.40 2.54 24.00
N ALA A 494 -7.08 1.82 23.10
CA ALA A 494 -8.50 1.50 23.14
C ALA A 494 -8.78 0.11 23.75
N GLY A 495 -7.74 -0.72 23.91
CA GLY A 495 -7.82 -2.10 24.37
C GLY A 495 -7.86 -3.14 23.25
N VAL A 496 -7.70 -2.74 21.98
CA VAL A 496 -7.79 -3.66 20.83
C VAL A 496 -6.59 -4.58 20.79
N SER A 497 -5.39 -4.04 20.98
CA SER A 497 -4.14 -4.79 21.12
C SER A 497 -4.23 -5.80 22.25
N LYS A 498 -4.78 -5.39 23.40
CA LYS A 498 -4.98 -6.30 24.53
C LYS A 498 -5.98 -7.41 24.20
N GLU A 499 -7.08 -7.09 23.54
CA GLU A 499 -8.07 -8.08 23.09
C GLU A 499 -7.42 -9.11 22.15
N ILE A 500 -6.66 -8.65 21.15
CA ILE A 500 -5.91 -9.53 20.24
C ILE A 500 -4.96 -10.44 21.03
N PHE A 501 -4.23 -9.90 22.01
CA PHE A 501 -3.35 -10.70 22.85
C PHE A 501 -4.10 -11.76 23.68
N ASP A 502 -5.17 -11.35 24.36
CA ASP A 502 -6.00 -12.25 25.16
C ASP A 502 -6.63 -13.36 24.28
N ASP A 503 -6.98 -13.03 23.03
CA ASP A 503 -7.52 -13.96 22.04
C ASP A 503 -6.48 -14.98 21.58
N ILE A 504 -5.24 -14.55 21.26
CA ILE A 504 -4.10 -15.43 20.93
C ILE A 504 -3.84 -16.47 22.03
N GLN A 505 -4.00 -16.08 23.29
CA GLN A 505 -3.83 -16.99 24.42
C GLN A 505 -4.96 -18.03 24.53
N SER A 506 -6.09 -17.79 23.86
CA SER A 506 -7.31 -18.58 23.99
C SER A 506 -7.62 -19.48 22.78
N ILE A 507 -7.00 -19.22 21.63
CA ILE A 507 -7.17 -20.01 20.42
C ILE A 507 -6.47 -21.37 20.52
N ASP A 508 -7.08 -22.38 19.88
CA ASP A 508 -6.50 -23.71 19.76
C ASP A 508 -5.22 -23.68 18.92
N ASP A 509 -4.32 -24.64 19.17
CA ASP A 509 -3.12 -24.86 18.38
C ASP A 509 -3.47 -24.95 16.87
N ASP A 510 -2.61 -24.43 16.00
CA ASP A 510 -2.76 -24.26 14.53
C ASP A 510 -3.80 -23.25 14.02
N THR A 511 -4.70 -22.72 14.88
CA THR A 511 -5.74 -21.76 14.45
C THR A 511 -5.14 -20.44 13.97
N LEU A 512 -4.04 -20.00 14.60
CA LEU A 512 -3.37 -18.75 14.24
C LEU A 512 -2.70 -18.85 12.86
N LEU A 513 -1.91 -19.90 12.64
CA LEU A 513 -1.20 -20.11 11.38
C LEU A 513 -2.17 -20.22 10.20
N THR A 514 -3.20 -21.06 10.36
CA THR A 514 -4.26 -21.24 9.35
C THR A 514 -5.00 -19.92 9.09
N GLY A 515 -5.30 -19.17 10.16
CA GLY A 515 -6.01 -17.89 10.08
C GLY A 515 -5.19 -16.77 9.43
N ILE A 516 -3.86 -16.80 9.55
CA ILE A 516 -2.95 -15.90 8.83
C ILE A 516 -2.83 -16.35 7.36
N GLY A 517 -2.69 -17.65 7.11
CA GLY A 517 -2.63 -18.24 5.77
C GLY A 517 -3.86 -17.95 4.92
N SER A 518 -5.06 -17.97 5.53
CA SER A 518 -6.31 -17.64 4.85
C SER A 518 -6.39 -16.18 4.40
N GLN A 519 -5.59 -15.26 4.95
CA GLN A 519 -5.56 -13.85 4.50
C GLN A 519 -4.87 -13.68 3.14
N GLY A 520 -4.12 -14.70 2.69
CA GLY A 520 -3.61 -14.79 1.33
C GLY A 520 -4.68 -15.15 0.28
N CYS A 521 -5.89 -15.57 0.71
CA CYS A 521 -7.02 -15.84 -0.17
C CYS A 521 -7.31 -14.67 -1.10
N CYS A 522 -7.55 -14.98 -2.37
CA CYS A 522 -7.88 -13.97 -3.36
C CYS A 522 -8.98 -14.52 -4.26
N HIS A 523 -10.23 -14.19 -3.95
CA HIS A 523 -11.38 -14.56 -4.76
C HIS A 523 -11.28 -13.95 -6.16
N ILE A 524 -10.75 -12.73 -6.28
CA ILE A 524 -10.46 -12.09 -7.58
C ILE A 524 -9.48 -12.96 -8.38
N GLY A 525 -8.35 -13.34 -7.81
CA GLY A 525 -7.34 -14.14 -8.50
C GLY A 525 -7.84 -15.54 -8.85
N ALA A 526 -8.59 -16.19 -7.94
CA ALA A 526 -9.21 -17.49 -8.20
C ALA A 526 -10.25 -17.40 -9.33
N THR A 527 -11.02 -16.31 -9.36
CA THR A 527 -11.98 -16.01 -10.43
C THR A 527 -11.27 -15.87 -11.78
N GLU A 528 -10.21 -15.07 -11.83
CA GLU A 528 -9.43 -14.81 -13.05
C GLU A 528 -8.81 -16.09 -13.61
N GLU A 529 -8.21 -16.94 -12.78
CA GLU A 529 -7.64 -18.22 -13.21
C GLU A 529 -8.70 -19.21 -13.68
N THR A 530 -9.79 -19.34 -12.92
CA THR A 530 -10.91 -20.21 -13.31
C THR A 530 -11.47 -19.76 -14.66
N LEU A 531 -11.63 -18.45 -14.87
CA LEU A 531 -12.09 -17.89 -16.13
C LEU A 531 -11.12 -18.19 -17.27
N LEU A 532 -9.81 -18.00 -17.07
CA LEU A 532 -8.78 -18.29 -18.08
C LEU A 532 -8.82 -19.77 -18.49
N THR A 533 -8.83 -20.69 -17.52
CA THR A 533 -8.93 -22.15 -17.77
C THR A 533 -10.19 -22.49 -18.58
N VAL A 534 -11.35 -21.95 -18.19
CA VAL A 534 -12.62 -22.18 -18.90
C VAL A 534 -12.58 -21.63 -20.33
N LEU A 535 -11.99 -20.46 -20.54
CA LEU A 535 -11.86 -19.84 -21.87
C LEU A 535 -10.93 -20.64 -22.80
N GLN A 536 -9.95 -21.35 -22.26
CA GLN A 536 -8.99 -22.17 -23.00
C GLN A 536 -9.54 -23.55 -23.34
N GLU A 537 -10.23 -24.20 -22.39
CA GLU A 537 -10.72 -25.56 -22.56
C GLU A 537 -11.91 -25.65 -23.53
N HIS A 538 -12.61 -24.54 -23.75
CA HIS A 538 -13.85 -24.52 -24.51
C HIS A 538 -13.85 -23.55 -25.68
N SER A 539 -14.52 -23.95 -26.77
CA SER A 539 -14.72 -23.05 -27.91
C SER A 539 -15.61 -21.85 -27.56
N GLY A 540 -15.35 -20.69 -28.18
CA GLY A 540 -16.20 -19.51 -28.01
C GLY A 540 -17.69 -19.72 -28.35
N GLU A 541 -18.03 -20.69 -29.21
CA GLU A 541 -19.43 -21.05 -29.49
C GLU A 541 -20.07 -21.74 -28.29
N TYR A 542 -19.36 -22.71 -27.69
CA TYR A 542 -19.79 -23.38 -26.47
C TYR A 542 -19.97 -22.40 -25.32
N LEU A 543 -19.00 -21.49 -25.12
CA LEU A 543 -19.04 -20.49 -24.04
C LEU A 543 -20.23 -19.53 -24.18
N PHE A 544 -20.55 -19.12 -25.41
CA PHE A 544 -21.75 -18.31 -25.68
C PHE A 544 -23.04 -19.09 -25.39
N ASP A 545 -23.13 -20.33 -25.88
CA ASP A 545 -24.28 -21.21 -25.62
C ASP A 545 -24.42 -21.51 -24.11
N LEU A 546 -23.30 -21.60 -23.39
CA LEU A 546 -23.24 -21.78 -21.94
C LEU A 546 -23.93 -20.62 -21.20
N ILE A 547 -23.80 -19.39 -21.68
CA ILE A 547 -24.45 -18.21 -21.08
C ILE A 547 -25.91 -18.05 -21.54
N GLU A 548 -26.22 -18.35 -22.82
CA GLU A 548 -27.60 -18.20 -23.35
C GLU A 548 -28.59 -19.23 -22.78
N MET A 549 -28.11 -20.39 -22.30
CA MET A 549 -28.94 -21.37 -21.60
C MET A 549 -29.53 -20.77 -20.31
N THR A 550 -30.76 -20.29 -20.43
CA THR A 550 -31.42 -19.33 -19.52
C THR A 550 -31.90 -19.92 -18.17
N GLU A 551 -31.31 -21.02 -17.67
CA GLU A 551 -31.65 -21.59 -16.36
C GLU A 551 -30.43 -21.72 -15.43
N PRO A 552 -30.48 -21.25 -14.17
CA PRO A 552 -29.39 -21.36 -13.18
C PRO A 552 -29.06 -22.80 -12.72
N THR A 553 -29.47 -23.84 -13.46
CA THR A 553 -29.65 -25.21 -12.94
C THR A 553 -29.16 -26.32 -13.86
N THR A 554 -28.38 -26.06 -14.91
CA THR A 554 -27.76 -27.18 -15.64
C THR A 554 -26.55 -27.70 -14.84
N THR A 555 -26.64 -28.93 -14.35
CA THR A 555 -25.57 -29.63 -13.61
C THR A 555 -24.22 -29.60 -14.34
N THR A 556 -24.25 -29.50 -15.68
CA THR A 556 -23.09 -29.45 -16.56
C THR A 556 -22.32 -28.12 -16.50
N GLN A 557 -23.01 -26.98 -16.40
CA GLN A 557 -22.33 -25.68 -16.25
C GLN A 557 -21.54 -25.60 -14.94
N ASN A 558 -22.16 -26.07 -13.86
CA ASN A 558 -21.48 -26.14 -12.57
C ASN A 558 -20.34 -27.15 -12.57
N SER A 559 -20.44 -28.26 -13.33
CA SER A 559 -19.34 -29.21 -13.41
C SER A 559 -18.12 -28.66 -14.13
N ASP A 560 -18.30 -27.88 -15.20
CA ASP A 560 -17.16 -27.36 -15.98
C ASP A 560 -16.43 -26.25 -15.22
N LEU A 561 -17.17 -25.30 -14.62
CA LEU A 561 -16.58 -24.25 -13.78
C LEU A 561 -15.88 -24.84 -12.54
N HIS A 562 -16.47 -25.88 -11.94
CA HIS A 562 -15.88 -26.55 -10.78
C HIS A 562 -14.65 -27.36 -11.18
N ALA A 563 -14.69 -28.07 -12.31
CA ALA A 563 -13.53 -28.80 -12.82
C ALA A 563 -12.34 -27.85 -13.09
N ALA A 564 -12.59 -26.68 -13.70
CA ALA A 564 -11.58 -25.66 -13.88
C ALA A 564 -11.05 -25.13 -12.54
N TYR A 565 -11.93 -24.90 -11.57
CA TYR A 565 -11.54 -24.49 -10.22
C TYR A 565 -10.68 -25.54 -9.49
N ASP A 566 -10.99 -26.83 -9.65
CA ASP A 566 -10.24 -27.93 -9.03
C ASP A 566 -8.80 -28.05 -9.57
N THR A 567 -8.48 -27.38 -10.70
CA THR A 567 -7.10 -27.31 -11.22
C THR A 567 -6.25 -26.22 -10.57
N LEU A 568 -6.85 -25.34 -9.76
CA LEU A 568 -6.13 -24.27 -9.10
C LEU A 568 -5.10 -24.83 -8.10
N GLY A 569 -3.91 -24.23 -8.12
CA GLY A 569 -2.79 -24.66 -7.28
C GLY A 569 -2.88 -24.18 -5.83
N THR A 570 -1.78 -24.39 -5.09
CA THR A 570 -1.66 -24.06 -3.66
C THR A 570 -1.97 -22.60 -3.33
N ASP A 571 -1.71 -21.69 -4.28
CA ASP A 571 -1.97 -20.25 -4.18
C ASP A 571 -3.45 -19.88 -3.89
N TYR A 572 -4.39 -20.83 -4.05
CA TYR A 572 -5.82 -20.64 -3.84
C TYR A 572 -6.46 -21.64 -2.87
N ARG A 573 -5.63 -22.40 -2.12
CA ARG A 573 -6.08 -23.52 -1.27
C ARG A 573 -7.11 -23.20 -0.19
N HIS A 574 -7.17 -21.94 0.24
CA HIS A 574 -8.08 -21.46 1.28
C HIS A 574 -9.34 -20.78 0.70
N THR A 575 -9.49 -20.76 -0.63
CA THR A 575 -10.67 -20.22 -1.30
C THR A 575 -11.70 -21.33 -1.49
N ASP A 576 -12.99 -20.99 -1.37
CA ASP A 576 -14.10 -21.89 -1.66
C ASP A 576 -14.74 -21.58 -3.01
N PHE A 577 -15.07 -22.63 -3.78
CA PHE A 577 -15.70 -22.48 -5.09
C PHE A 577 -17.05 -21.77 -5.03
N GLU A 578 -17.81 -21.93 -3.95
CA GLU A 578 -19.13 -21.30 -3.79
C GLU A 578 -19.05 -19.76 -3.74
N ASP A 579 -17.93 -19.19 -3.26
CA ASP A 579 -17.69 -17.75 -3.25
C ASP A 579 -17.18 -17.23 -4.60
N VAL A 580 -16.45 -18.07 -5.33
CA VAL A 580 -15.85 -17.74 -6.65
C VAL A 580 -16.87 -17.87 -7.79
N GLN A 581 -17.75 -18.87 -7.72
CA GLN A 581 -18.70 -19.20 -8.79
C GLN A 581 -19.56 -17.99 -9.26
N PRO A 582 -20.14 -17.16 -8.36
CA PRO A 582 -20.93 -16.00 -8.79
C PRO A 582 -20.10 -14.96 -9.56
N LEU A 583 -18.84 -14.76 -9.17
CA LEU A 583 -17.91 -13.82 -9.80
C LEU A 583 -17.50 -14.32 -11.20
N VAL A 584 -17.14 -15.61 -11.31
CA VAL A 584 -16.78 -16.25 -12.58
C VAL A 584 -17.95 -16.17 -13.55
N ARG A 585 -19.16 -16.51 -13.12
CA ARG A 585 -20.37 -16.42 -13.96
C ARG A 585 -20.63 -15.00 -14.46
N ARG A 586 -20.44 -14.00 -13.60
CA ARG A 586 -20.64 -12.59 -13.98
C ARG A 586 -19.61 -12.15 -15.01
N GLN A 587 -18.33 -12.48 -14.81
CA GLN A 587 -17.29 -12.15 -15.78
C GLN A 587 -17.49 -12.92 -17.09
N LEU A 588 -17.81 -14.21 -17.03
CA LEU A 588 -18.10 -15.04 -18.20
C LEU A 588 -19.26 -14.47 -19.02
N ALA A 589 -20.32 -14.01 -18.38
CA ALA A 589 -21.44 -13.34 -19.05
C ALA A 589 -21.03 -12.04 -19.77
N SER A 590 -20.02 -11.33 -19.25
CA SER A 590 -19.46 -10.13 -19.89
C SER A 590 -18.61 -10.49 -21.11
N VAL A 591 -17.64 -11.41 -20.95
CA VAL A 591 -16.71 -11.77 -22.03
C VAL A 591 -17.37 -12.63 -23.12
N ALA A 592 -18.48 -13.30 -22.80
CA ALA A 592 -19.30 -14.06 -23.74
C ALA A 592 -20.65 -13.39 -24.04
N GLU A 593 -20.76 -12.05 -23.93
CA GLU A 593 -22.00 -11.31 -24.26
C GLU A 593 -22.45 -11.56 -25.71
N THR A 594 -21.50 -11.76 -26.63
CA THR A 594 -21.76 -12.12 -28.03
C THR A 594 -20.86 -13.26 -28.47
N GLN A 595 -21.29 -14.01 -29.49
CA GLN A 595 -20.49 -15.10 -30.04
C GLN A 595 -19.14 -14.60 -30.59
N GLU A 596 -19.07 -13.38 -31.14
CA GLU A 596 -17.83 -12.77 -31.60
C GLU A 596 -16.87 -12.43 -30.45
N LEU A 597 -17.39 -11.93 -29.32
CA LEU A 597 -16.59 -11.65 -28.13
C LEU A 597 -16.07 -12.94 -27.51
N ALA A 598 -16.93 -13.96 -27.33
CA ALA A 598 -16.53 -15.24 -26.77
C ALA A 598 -15.38 -15.89 -27.57
N ARG A 599 -15.44 -15.86 -28.92
CA ARG A 599 -14.34 -16.34 -29.77
C ARG A 599 -13.06 -15.51 -29.63
N PHE A 600 -13.20 -14.20 -29.48
CA PHE A 600 -12.06 -13.31 -29.27
C PHE A 600 -11.38 -13.58 -27.93
N TYR A 601 -12.12 -13.62 -26.83
CA TYR A 601 -11.57 -13.88 -25.49
C TYR A 601 -10.97 -15.28 -25.35
N ALA A 602 -11.55 -16.31 -25.96
CA ALA A 602 -10.91 -17.63 -26.04
C ALA A 602 -9.54 -17.55 -26.73
N THR A 603 -9.43 -16.78 -27.81
CA THR A 603 -8.14 -16.55 -28.50
C THR A 603 -7.14 -15.76 -27.64
N VAL A 604 -7.62 -14.79 -26.85
CA VAL A 604 -6.76 -14.01 -25.95
C VAL A 604 -6.29 -14.87 -24.78
N ALA A 605 -7.13 -15.76 -24.24
CA ALA A 605 -6.76 -16.69 -23.18
C ALA A 605 -5.72 -17.73 -23.65
N ASP A 606 -5.84 -18.23 -24.90
CA ASP A 606 -4.81 -19.09 -25.52
C ASP A 606 -3.46 -18.38 -25.63
N GLU A 607 -3.47 -17.10 -26.05
CA GLU A 607 -2.25 -16.30 -26.14
C GLU A 607 -1.66 -15.99 -24.77
N TYR A 608 -2.50 -15.71 -23.77
CA TYR A 608 -2.05 -15.47 -22.41
C TYR A 608 -1.19 -16.62 -21.87
N ASP A 609 -1.65 -17.87 -22.03
CA ASP A 609 -0.90 -19.05 -21.59
C ASP A 609 0.39 -19.27 -22.38
N ALA A 610 0.33 -19.11 -23.70
CA ALA A 610 1.52 -19.20 -24.55
C ALA A 610 2.58 -18.15 -24.18
N VAL A 611 2.14 -16.96 -23.76
CA VAL A 611 3.02 -15.89 -23.25
C VAL A 611 3.55 -16.23 -21.87
N ARG A 612 2.70 -16.73 -20.95
CA ARG A 612 3.13 -17.15 -19.60
C ARG A 612 4.24 -18.19 -19.67
N ASP A 613 4.05 -19.23 -20.48
CA ASP A 613 5.01 -20.32 -20.64
C ASP A 613 6.32 -19.85 -21.28
N ARG A 614 6.25 -18.84 -22.15
CA ARG A 614 7.43 -18.26 -22.80
C ARG A 614 8.23 -17.34 -21.88
N LEU A 615 7.55 -16.49 -21.12
CA LEU A 615 8.20 -15.47 -20.30
C LEU A 615 8.64 -15.99 -18.94
N GLY A 616 8.05 -17.09 -18.46
CA GLY A 616 8.34 -17.61 -17.12
C GLY A 616 7.97 -16.63 -16.00
N ARG A 617 6.96 -15.78 -16.22
CA ARG A 617 6.41 -14.79 -15.28
C ARG A 617 4.93 -14.55 -15.55
N THR A 618 4.25 -13.81 -14.67
CA THR A 618 2.83 -13.48 -14.91
C THR A 618 2.71 -12.48 -16.08
N PRO A 619 1.98 -12.82 -17.17
CA PRO A 619 1.77 -11.88 -18.27
C PRO A 619 0.97 -10.65 -17.82
N ARG A 620 1.41 -9.48 -18.26
CA ARG A 620 0.72 -8.20 -18.14
C ARG A 620 -0.06 -7.92 -19.43
N ALA A 621 -0.99 -6.97 -19.40
CA ALA A 621 -1.75 -6.58 -20.59
C ALA A 621 -0.86 -6.19 -21.77
N VAL A 622 0.27 -5.53 -21.51
CA VAL A 622 1.25 -5.16 -22.56
C VAL A 622 1.83 -6.38 -23.29
N ASP A 623 2.13 -7.47 -22.57
CA ASP A 623 2.70 -8.69 -23.15
C ASP A 623 1.69 -9.36 -24.09
N VAL A 624 0.43 -9.42 -23.66
CA VAL A 624 -0.65 -10.05 -24.44
C VAL A 624 -1.03 -9.21 -25.65
N VAL A 625 -1.05 -7.88 -25.53
CA VAL A 625 -1.26 -6.98 -26.69
C VAL A 625 -0.18 -7.18 -27.75
N PHE A 626 1.08 -7.33 -27.34
CA PHE A 626 2.19 -7.61 -28.24
C PHE A 626 2.02 -8.98 -28.90
N ALA A 627 1.69 -10.01 -28.14
CA ALA A 627 1.44 -11.35 -28.67
C ALA A 627 0.30 -11.39 -29.69
N LEU A 628 -0.79 -10.66 -29.42
CA LEU A 628 -1.92 -10.55 -30.35
C LEU A 628 -1.55 -9.84 -31.66
N GLU A 629 -0.64 -8.87 -31.63
CA GLU A 629 -0.14 -8.24 -32.86
C GLU A 629 0.75 -9.21 -33.67
N ASP A 630 1.57 -10.00 -32.99
CA ASP A 630 2.41 -11.04 -33.61
C ASP A 630 1.60 -12.23 -34.13
N ARG A 631 0.37 -12.41 -33.64
CA ARG A 631 -0.49 -13.55 -33.98
C ARG A 631 -0.98 -13.47 -35.41
N THR A 632 -0.88 -14.60 -36.11
CA THR A 632 -1.62 -14.81 -37.37
C THR A 632 -3.05 -15.29 -37.07
N PHE A 633 -4.04 -14.40 -37.22
CA PHE A 633 -5.45 -14.76 -37.06
C PHE A 633 -5.98 -15.58 -38.24
N PHE A 634 -6.18 -16.88 -38.03
CA PHE A 634 -6.81 -17.76 -39.03
C PHE A 634 -8.34 -17.59 -39.10
N ASP A 635 -8.99 -17.30 -37.96
CA ASP A 635 -10.42 -16.95 -37.96
C ASP A 635 -10.62 -15.48 -38.34
N THR A 636 -11.22 -15.25 -39.50
CA THR A 636 -11.54 -13.92 -40.01
C THR A 636 -12.44 -13.09 -39.09
N ARG A 637 -13.29 -13.73 -38.28
CA ARG A 637 -14.19 -13.06 -37.33
C ARG A 637 -13.41 -12.51 -36.15
N VAL A 638 -12.52 -13.32 -35.58
CA VAL A 638 -11.61 -12.89 -34.51
C VAL A 638 -10.71 -11.77 -34.99
N ARG A 639 -10.17 -11.88 -36.22
CA ARG A 639 -9.38 -10.80 -36.83
C ARG A 639 -10.16 -9.49 -36.93
N GLN A 640 -11.42 -9.54 -37.38
CA GLN A 640 -12.27 -8.35 -37.46
C GLN A 640 -12.56 -7.73 -36.09
N THR A 641 -12.75 -8.56 -35.06
CA THR A 641 -12.94 -8.09 -33.67
C THR A 641 -11.66 -7.43 -33.14
N TYR A 642 -10.50 -8.05 -33.36
CA TYR A 642 -9.20 -7.47 -33.04
C TYR A 642 -9.00 -6.12 -33.75
N GLU A 643 -9.19 -6.08 -35.08
CA GLU A 643 -9.06 -4.85 -35.87
C GLU A 643 -10.03 -3.77 -35.39
N ARG A 644 -11.24 -4.13 -34.94
CA ARG A 644 -12.20 -3.18 -34.37
C ARG A 644 -11.69 -2.56 -33.07
N PHE A 645 -11.10 -3.36 -32.18
CA PHE A 645 -10.61 -2.88 -30.89
C PHE A 645 -9.27 -2.13 -30.98
N ALA A 646 -8.39 -2.55 -31.89
CA ALA A 646 -7.11 -1.90 -32.15
C ALA A 646 -7.25 -0.57 -32.90
N ASN A 647 -8.33 -0.37 -33.66
CA ASN A 647 -8.46 0.76 -34.58
C ASN A 647 -8.91 2.06 -33.88
N ARG A 648 -7.96 2.93 -33.59
CA ARG A 648 -8.14 4.31 -33.10
C ARG A 648 -9.01 5.21 -34.01
N ARG A 649 -9.20 4.86 -35.30
CA ARG A 649 -9.85 5.75 -36.28
C ARG A 649 -11.32 5.45 -36.52
N SER A 650 -11.85 4.32 -36.05
CA SER A 650 -13.25 3.97 -36.27
C SER A 650 -14.08 4.21 -35.01
N GLN A 651 -14.95 5.23 -35.07
CA GLN A 651 -16.03 5.55 -34.12
C GLN A 651 -15.67 6.44 -32.93
N ARG A 652 -15.65 7.77 -33.13
CA ARG A 652 -15.82 8.82 -32.10
C ARG A 652 -14.86 8.83 -30.90
N ARG A 653 -13.87 7.95 -30.82
CA ARG A 653 -12.91 7.83 -29.73
C ARG A 653 -11.49 8.01 -30.28
N ASP A 654 -10.63 8.66 -29.49
CA ASP A 654 -9.24 8.93 -29.86
C ASP A 654 -8.27 7.82 -29.39
N ILE A 655 -8.76 6.79 -28.67
CA ILE A 655 -7.96 5.76 -27.98
C ILE A 655 -8.42 4.35 -28.41
N SER A 656 -7.46 3.40 -28.44
CA SER A 656 -7.69 1.96 -28.70
C SER A 656 -8.41 1.32 -27.52
N GLU A 657 -9.41 0.46 -27.77
CA GLU A 657 -10.07 -0.32 -26.71
C GLU A 657 -9.32 -1.63 -26.42
N LEU A 658 -8.34 -2.03 -27.25
CA LEU A 658 -7.71 -3.35 -27.14
C LEU A 658 -7.08 -3.59 -25.76
N ALA A 659 -6.43 -2.59 -25.20
CA ALA A 659 -5.80 -2.66 -23.87
C ALA A 659 -6.84 -2.99 -22.80
N GLU A 660 -7.90 -2.18 -22.73
CA GLU A 660 -9.01 -2.36 -21.79
C GLU A 660 -9.68 -3.74 -21.96
N ARG A 661 -9.83 -4.22 -23.19
CA ARG A 661 -10.38 -5.56 -23.47
C ARG A 661 -9.47 -6.68 -23.01
N VAL A 662 -8.17 -6.57 -23.26
CA VAL A 662 -7.20 -7.56 -22.77
C VAL A 662 -7.18 -7.56 -21.24
N GLU A 663 -7.26 -6.38 -20.62
CA GLU A 663 -7.31 -6.22 -19.17
C GLU A 663 -8.50 -6.92 -18.50
N GLU A 664 -9.62 -7.14 -19.21
CA GLU A 664 -10.77 -7.87 -18.67
C GLU A 664 -10.48 -9.33 -18.31
N ILE A 665 -9.43 -9.95 -18.88
CA ILE A 665 -9.05 -11.34 -18.60
C ILE A 665 -7.59 -11.54 -18.18
N THR A 666 -6.74 -10.51 -18.26
CA THR A 666 -5.41 -10.58 -17.65
C THR A 666 -5.51 -10.40 -16.14
N LYS A 667 -4.65 -11.10 -15.40
CA LYS A 667 -4.63 -11.02 -13.94
C LYS A 667 -4.45 -9.60 -13.42
N GLN A 668 -5.42 -9.12 -12.67
CA GLN A 668 -5.34 -7.83 -11.97
C GLN A 668 -4.60 -7.98 -10.65
N CYS A 669 -4.77 -9.13 -9.97
CA CYS A 669 -4.08 -9.44 -8.73
C CYS A 669 -2.80 -10.27 -8.97
N VAL A 670 -1.75 -9.59 -9.46
CA VAL A 670 -0.41 -10.22 -9.62
C VAL A 670 0.31 -10.37 -8.27
N HIS A 671 0.20 -9.34 -7.42
CA HIS A 671 0.94 -9.20 -6.17
C HIS A 671 -0.01 -9.33 -4.98
N ALA A 672 -0.85 -8.31 -4.79
CA ALA A 672 -1.95 -8.26 -3.84
C ALA A 672 -3.04 -7.31 -4.34
N CYS A 673 -4.26 -7.49 -3.84
CA CYS A 673 -5.41 -6.64 -4.14
C CYS A 673 -6.25 -6.43 -2.87
N PRO A 674 -7.25 -5.51 -2.88
CA PRO A 674 -8.07 -5.22 -1.70
C PRO A 674 -8.88 -6.40 -1.16
N ASP A 675 -9.03 -7.46 -1.96
CA ASP A 675 -9.70 -8.72 -1.58
C ASP A 675 -8.78 -9.68 -0.80
N CYS A 676 -7.46 -9.45 -0.85
CA CYS A 676 -6.47 -10.24 -0.11
C CYS A 676 -5.67 -9.36 0.86
N LEU A 677 -4.39 -9.10 0.59
CA LEU A 677 -3.49 -8.44 1.52
C LEU A 677 -3.58 -6.91 1.53
N LYS A 678 -4.18 -6.25 0.53
CA LYS A 678 -4.11 -4.78 0.45
C LYS A 678 -5.06 -4.10 1.45
N ARG A 679 -4.53 -3.63 2.58
CA ARG A 679 -5.28 -2.84 3.58
C ARG A 679 -4.90 -1.37 3.66
N HIS A 680 -5.89 -0.51 3.76
CA HIS A 680 -5.70 0.95 3.95
C HIS A 680 -5.06 1.29 5.31
N SER A 681 -5.35 0.54 6.37
CA SER A 681 -4.81 0.76 7.74
C SER A 681 -3.32 0.41 7.90
N CYS A 682 -2.70 -0.20 6.88
CA CYS A 682 -1.36 -0.77 6.95
C CYS A 682 -0.33 -0.02 6.08
N THR A 683 -0.73 1.07 5.40
CA THR A 683 0.11 1.71 4.38
C THR A 683 1.01 2.81 4.96
N HIS A 684 2.33 2.61 4.92
CA HIS A 684 3.26 3.74 4.88
C HIS A 684 3.11 4.37 3.49
N GLN A 685 2.96 5.69 3.38
CA GLN A 685 2.54 6.30 2.12
C GLN A 685 3.69 6.46 1.10
N TYR A 686 4.31 5.35 0.68
CA TYR A 686 5.03 5.27 -0.60
C TYR A 686 4.11 4.70 -1.68
N ARG A 687 4.11 5.29 -2.88
CA ARG A 687 3.25 4.82 -3.99
C ARG A 687 3.53 3.39 -4.46
N TYR A 688 4.73 2.86 -4.19
CA TYR A 688 5.12 1.53 -4.63
C TYR A 688 5.01 0.46 -3.54
N GLN A 689 4.75 0.81 -2.27
CA GLN A 689 4.76 -0.16 -1.18
C GLN A 689 3.67 -1.24 -1.31
N GLU A 690 2.55 -0.92 -1.95
CA GLU A 690 1.52 -1.90 -2.28
C GLU A 690 2.03 -2.96 -3.28
N GLN A 691 3.02 -2.62 -4.10
CA GLN A 691 3.67 -3.54 -5.03
C GLN A 691 4.77 -4.38 -4.35
N MET A 692 5.04 -4.12 -3.06
CA MET A 692 5.92 -4.91 -2.20
C MET A 692 5.14 -5.92 -1.34
N LEU A 693 3.90 -6.24 -1.72
CA LEU A 693 3.12 -7.34 -1.16
C LEU A 693 3.13 -8.48 -2.17
N ASP A 694 3.22 -9.74 -1.74
CA ASP A 694 3.00 -10.87 -2.65
C ASP A 694 2.26 -11.99 -1.92
N ARG A 695 0.99 -12.19 -2.32
CA ARG A 695 0.13 -13.21 -1.72
C ARG A 695 0.64 -14.62 -1.97
N ARG A 696 1.30 -14.89 -3.11
CA ARG A 696 1.77 -16.24 -3.45
C ARG A 696 2.96 -16.59 -2.59
N LEU A 697 3.88 -15.64 -2.39
CA LEU A 697 4.99 -15.82 -1.46
C LEU A 697 4.47 -16.13 -0.05
N LEU A 698 3.52 -15.36 0.46
CA LEU A 698 2.88 -15.62 1.75
C LEU A 698 2.21 -16.99 1.80
N THR A 699 1.27 -17.28 0.90
CA THR A 699 0.47 -18.52 0.93
C THR A 699 1.34 -19.76 0.80
N ARG A 700 2.37 -19.74 -0.05
CA ARG A 700 3.29 -20.87 -0.20
C ARG A 700 4.20 -21.04 1.02
N SER A 701 4.66 -19.94 1.62
CA SER A 701 5.46 -19.99 2.85
C SER A 701 4.65 -20.58 4.00
N ILE A 702 3.41 -20.12 4.21
CA ILE A 702 2.52 -20.70 5.22
C ILE A 702 2.18 -22.16 4.91
N ALA A 703 2.02 -22.51 3.63
CA ALA A 703 1.77 -23.90 3.22
C ALA A 703 2.92 -24.84 3.57
N ALA A 704 4.16 -24.40 3.36
CA ALA A 704 5.34 -25.19 3.72
C ALA A 704 5.35 -25.50 5.23
N LEU A 705 4.91 -24.56 6.07
CA LEU A 705 4.83 -24.74 7.52
C LEU A 705 3.69 -25.66 7.96
N GLU A 706 2.55 -25.63 7.27
CA GLU A 706 1.42 -26.51 7.58
C GLU A 706 1.68 -27.97 7.17
N GLU A 707 2.40 -28.20 6.06
CA GLU A 707 2.73 -29.55 5.57
C GLU A 707 3.74 -30.30 6.46
N GLU A 708 4.54 -29.61 7.28
CA GLU A 708 5.42 -30.24 8.28
C GLU A 708 4.66 -30.90 9.45
N THR A 709 3.36 -30.66 9.55
CA THR A 709 2.47 -31.15 10.62
C THR A 709 1.76 -32.48 10.27
N GLU A 710 1.77 -32.91 9.00
CA GLU A 710 1.21 -34.20 8.51
C GLU A 710 2.25 -35.33 8.45
#